data_AF-A0A429R4E4-F1
#
_entry.id   AF-A0A429R4E4-F1
#
_cell.length_a   1.000
_cell.length_b   1.000
_cell.length_c   1.000
_cell.angle_alpha   90.00
_cell.angle_beta   90.00
_cell.angle_gamma   90.00
#
_symmetry.space_group_name_H-M   'P 1'
#
loop_
_entity.id
_entity.type
_entity.pdbx_description
1 polymer ?
#
loop_
_entity_poly.entity_id
_entity_poly.type
_entity_poly.pdbx_seq_one_letter_code
_entity_poly.pdbx_strand_id
1 'polypeptide(L)'
;MERAGGERRAPITVENGAGVVVIGDNNRIGAPEPMAVRSGYREQVRRIAPTELVDREGELAELAAFCRADSGPAYVWWRAEAWAGKTALLSWLALNPPPGVRIVPFFVTARLGAQNDVAAYTDVVLEQLAELAGEGLPALLTAATREAHLLRLYASAAEACAARGERLVLLVDGLDEDRGVTTGPDAHSIASLLPYDLRVIVSGRLNPPLPVDVPDDHPLRDPGAVRILSPSPKARAIRAEAERELKRLLEAGGLPYDLLALLTAAGGGLTADDLAELTGEVPYRVRDVLRTGPGRTFAVRGEAYLLAHEELVAGAREMLGERELDRWRAVLHAWADTWRERGWPEETPDHLLHGYVPMLRAAGDVERLVACAGDGRRHERLLAVTGGDAAALTEIGAAEDAVLAGVDREGSVAAALRLALARALLLRDSGNVPLPLLVGWVAVGQPDRAVALARSMAGVRAVEGLCAVAWKLLDQGERQRAEALADEAERLGEGLPTGDTRDPAAAAVILVLVRLRAYERAEQRLRTITTYDGVRPRRALVDALLAAGRYERAVVLGREESFPNERIVVRSRIVEALVRAGRVDEAIREAWAPDKELAVRAVVLLRLSVALSEAGYGDDALGAQCGAALDRMSMGSSGAVKFRWELLDALVSAGQVEAARVAGAGEGARALAPALARNGRWEEALERVGDKEGHTRDLVRGCAARELARAGDVERAMDMAPETGGRWFSDDPWPVIASALLARGDLDAVASLCGRLAETPDWTAEWTGERPERLRVLDAFMRRLVGEGAVDRARAVVRGIGENTEVLAVFAEVLYGAGHATEARGMLAGEQARVRVPARETLIGELVAFARALGEAGRCDDAVRLLRVVEAEPGLDPESAAFAALAAGRPEWAETFAGATQVYQQRVLFPLLVAAYTSAGEWDRALRLVDHPDALPSLVKKAAVAMADAGAWERARELASRLSEPAHVAEVSARMAMVCVRQGRREDAERFLAVAREKEPDAPKVLDVLRAEFALEPNLAPPFSADVSARIEWQRGSALVLVVIGSYDEAVGLLREPQPTLRRWSPVELVTELLRAAQYGHAATLLEGLHYLGPPCGDGYALLARAEPDPALARRWAVLALRLGEWRDVLPAVLAMAPEAIPFVLEEADRLRRALEV
;
A
#
# COMPACT_ATOMS: atom_id res chain seq x y z
N MET A 1 -1.97 59.38 -43.65
CA MET A 1 -1.89 58.76 -42.30
C MET A 1 -3.00 57.74 -42.26
N GLU A 2 -2.88 56.50 -42.77
CA GLU A 2 -1.90 55.43 -42.43
C GLU A 2 -1.79 55.26 -40.90
N ARG A 3 -1.97 54.08 -40.28
CA ARG A 3 -1.99 52.68 -40.77
C ARG A 3 -2.60 51.75 -39.70
N ALA A 4 -3.20 50.64 -40.19
CA ALA A 4 -3.21 49.26 -39.70
C ALA A 4 -3.58 48.98 -38.22
N GLY A 5 -4.57 48.15 -37.90
CA GLY A 5 -4.82 46.83 -38.49
C GLY A 5 -4.10 45.78 -37.65
N GLY A 6 -4.77 45.28 -36.60
CA GLY A 6 -4.29 44.21 -35.73
C GLY A 6 -5.47 43.34 -35.33
N GLU A 7 -5.51 42.15 -35.91
CA GLU A 7 -6.58 41.17 -35.88
C GLU A 7 -7.01 40.80 -34.45
N ARG A 8 -8.32 40.64 -34.24
CA ARG A 8 -8.84 39.83 -33.13
C ARG A 8 -8.31 38.41 -33.33
N ARG A 9 -7.24 38.07 -32.63
CA ARG A 9 -6.71 36.69 -32.56
C ARG A 9 -7.87 35.76 -32.20
N ALA A 10 -8.03 34.71 -32.99
CA ALA A 10 -8.90 33.58 -32.68
C ALA A 10 -8.56 33.05 -31.27
N PRO A 11 -9.56 32.52 -30.53
CA PRO A 11 -9.28 31.87 -29.25
C PRO A 11 -8.23 30.78 -29.48
N ILE A 12 -7.09 30.89 -28.79
CA ILE A 12 -6.02 29.91 -28.85
C ILE A 12 -6.49 28.74 -27.97
N THR A 13 -6.83 27.62 -28.58
CA THR A 13 -7.01 26.35 -27.86
C THR A 13 -5.62 25.76 -27.61
N VAL A 14 -5.22 25.65 -26.35
CA VAL A 14 -4.00 24.94 -25.92
C VAL A 14 -4.46 23.70 -25.16
N GLU A 15 -4.17 22.51 -25.68
CA GLU A 15 -4.37 21.24 -24.97
C GLU A 15 -3.26 21.08 -23.92
N ASN A 16 -3.63 21.10 -22.64
CA ASN A 16 -2.68 21.06 -21.53
C ASN A 16 -3.12 20.00 -20.51
N GLY A 17 -2.53 18.81 -20.59
CA GLY A 17 -2.88 17.64 -19.77
C GLY A 17 -2.32 17.61 -18.34
N ALA A 18 -1.89 18.74 -17.77
CA ALA A 18 -1.30 18.79 -16.43
C ALA A 18 -1.79 20.04 -15.68
N GLY A 19 -2.66 19.85 -14.68
CA GLY A 19 -3.28 20.93 -13.91
C GLY A 19 -2.29 21.76 -13.10
N VAL A 20 -1.96 22.96 -13.59
CA VAL A 20 -1.44 24.09 -12.80
C VAL A 20 -2.40 25.26 -12.96
N VAL A 21 -2.92 25.79 -11.84
CA VAL A 21 -3.79 26.98 -11.81
C VAL A 21 -2.91 28.23 -11.81
N VAL A 22 -3.09 29.11 -12.81
CA VAL A 22 -2.62 30.50 -12.79
C VAL A 22 -3.83 31.41 -12.61
N ILE A 23 -3.82 32.23 -11.56
CA ILE A 23 -4.89 33.17 -11.23
C ILE A 23 -4.81 34.37 -12.18
N GLY A 24 -5.84 34.55 -13.00
CA GLY A 24 -6.07 35.73 -13.83
C GLY A 24 -7.52 35.76 -14.30
N ASP A 25 -8.20 36.89 -14.10
CA ASP A 25 -9.63 37.03 -14.36
C ASP A 25 -9.95 36.84 -15.85
N ASN A 26 -10.90 35.93 -16.14
CA ASN A 26 -11.46 35.54 -17.46
C ASN A 26 -10.81 34.39 -18.29
N ASN A 27 -10.16 33.38 -17.69
CA ASN A 27 -9.80 32.14 -18.41
C ASN A 27 -10.63 30.90 -17.98
N ARG A 28 -11.07 30.10 -18.97
CA ARG A 28 -11.73 28.79 -18.78
C ARG A 28 -10.68 27.68 -18.69
N ILE A 29 -10.78 26.84 -17.65
CA ILE A 29 -9.87 25.71 -17.36
C ILE A 29 -10.34 24.47 -18.15
N GLY A 30 -9.46 23.86 -18.95
CA GLY A 30 -9.67 22.54 -19.56
C GLY A 30 -8.96 21.46 -18.75
N ALA A 31 -9.68 20.39 -18.39
CA ALA A 31 -9.15 19.23 -17.67
C ALA A 31 -8.25 18.35 -18.56
N PRO A 32 -7.30 17.55 -18.01
CA PRO A 32 -6.57 16.54 -18.78
C PRO A 32 -7.56 15.58 -19.42
N GLU A 33 -7.40 15.25 -20.71
CA GLU A 33 -8.24 14.24 -21.35
C GLU A 33 -8.05 12.90 -20.64
N PRO A 34 -9.07 12.41 -19.95
CA PRO A 34 -8.98 11.17 -19.22
C PRO A 34 -8.88 10.00 -20.22
N MET A 35 -8.07 8.98 -19.91
CA MET A 35 -7.98 7.78 -20.74
C MET A 35 -9.38 7.23 -20.98
N ALA A 36 -9.76 7.13 -22.26
CA ALA A 36 -11.05 6.62 -22.66
C ALA A 36 -11.25 5.23 -22.07
N VAL A 37 -12.14 5.16 -21.08
CA VAL A 37 -12.58 3.92 -20.48
C VAL A 37 -13.15 3.04 -21.58
N ARG A 38 -12.87 1.72 -21.55
CA ARG A 38 -13.48 0.75 -22.47
C ARG A 38 -14.20 -0.29 -21.65
N SER A 39 -15.52 -0.23 -21.63
CA SER A 39 -16.30 -1.18 -20.85
C SER A 39 -16.31 -2.56 -21.51
N GLY A 40 -15.93 -3.59 -20.73
CA GLY A 40 -16.04 -4.99 -21.13
C GLY A 40 -17.48 -5.53 -21.10
N TYR A 41 -18.44 -4.74 -20.59
CA TYR A 41 -19.78 -5.20 -20.26
C TYR A 41 -20.56 -5.75 -21.47
N ARG A 42 -20.24 -5.30 -22.70
CA ARG A 42 -20.85 -5.83 -23.93
C ARG A 42 -20.60 -7.34 -24.13
N GLU A 43 -19.46 -7.88 -23.69
CA GLU A 43 -19.19 -9.33 -23.74
C GLU A 43 -20.07 -10.11 -22.76
N GLN A 44 -20.42 -9.49 -21.63
CA GLN A 44 -21.35 -10.06 -20.66
C GLN A 44 -22.77 -10.11 -21.23
N VAL A 45 -23.21 -9.05 -21.93
CA VAL A 45 -24.51 -9.04 -22.62
C VAL A 45 -24.60 -10.12 -23.70
N ARG A 46 -23.51 -10.40 -24.43
CA ARG A 46 -23.47 -11.49 -25.43
C ARG A 46 -23.68 -12.88 -24.83
N ARG A 47 -23.30 -13.11 -23.58
CA ARG A 47 -23.48 -14.41 -22.90
C ARG A 47 -24.92 -14.69 -22.50
N ILE A 48 -25.69 -13.64 -22.20
CA ILE A 48 -27.09 -13.75 -21.76
C ILE A 48 -28.09 -13.62 -22.92
N ALA A 49 -27.66 -13.05 -24.05
CA ALA A 49 -28.51 -12.89 -25.22
C ALA A 49 -28.85 -14.24 -25.87
N PRO A 50 -30.10 -14.44 -26.33
CA PRO A 50 -30.47 -15.64 -27.05
C PRO A 50 -29.77 -15.68 -28.41
N THR A 51 -29.53 -16.89 -28.93
CA THR A 51 -28.98 -17.09 -30.29
C THR A 51 -29.94 -16.64 -31.39
N GLU A 52 -31.25 -16.68 -31.13
CA GLU A 52 -32.32 -16.22 -32.01
C GLU A 52 -33.49 -15.70 -31.18
N LEU A 53 -34.01 -14.52 -31.53
CA LEU A 53 -35.22 -13.95 -30.94
C LEU A 53 -36.40 -14.17 -31.90
N VAL A 54 -37.47 -14.81 -31.42
CA VAL A 54 -38.63 -15.27 -32.21
C VAL A 54 -39.91 -14.65 -31.68
N ASP A 55 -40.83 -14.26 -32.58
CA ASP A 55 -42.17 -13.71 -32.30
C ASP A 55 -42.16 -12.46 -31.40
N ARG A 56 -41.21 -11.55 -31.64
CA ARG A 56 -41.01 -10.29 -30.86
C ARG A 56 -40.75 -9.06 -31.73
N GLU A 57 -41.06 -9.16 -33.02
CA GLU A 57 -40.84 -8.10 -34.00
C GLU A 57 -41.67 -6.85 -33.67
N GLY A 58 -42.88 -7.03 -33.11
CA GLY A 58 -43.75 -5.93 -32.69
C GLY A 58 -43.18 -5.14 -31.53
N GLU A 59 -42.75 -5.82 -30.46
CA GLU A 59 -42.16 -5.17 -29.28
C GLU A 59 -40.79 -4.58 -29.57
N LEU A 60 -39.98 -5.23 -30.42
CA LEU A 60 -38.75 -4.63 -30.92
C LEU A 60 -39.01 -3.37 -31.75
N ALA A 61 -40.05 -3.37 -32.60
CA ALA A 61 -40.42 -2.18 -33.37
C ALA A 61 -40.89 -1.04 -32.46
N GLU A 62 -41.65 -1.35 -31.40
CA GLU A 62 -42.07 -0.38 -30.38
C GLU A 62 -40.86 0.19 -29.61
N LEU A 63 -39.97 -0.67 -29.11
CA LEU A 63 -38.73 -0.26 -28.43
C LEU A 63 -37.84 0.58 -29.36
N ALA A 64 -37.72 0.19 -30.62
CA ALA A 64 -36.94 0.93 -31.61
C ALA A 64 -37.58 2.30 -31.93
N ALA A 65 -38.90 2.39 -31.97
CA ALA A 65 -39.62 3.65 -32.13
C ALA A 65 -39.44 4.55 -30.90
N PHE A 66 -39.53 3.99 -29.69
CA PHE A 66 -39.28 4.70 -28.44
C PHE A 66 -37.86 5.29 -28.40
N CYS A 67 -36.84 4.49 -28.75
CA CYS A 67 -35.45 4.97 -28.79
C CYS A 67 -35.23 6.11 -29.79
N ARG A 68 -36.00 6.18 -30.88
CA ARG A 68 -35.86 7.19 -31.96
C ARG A 68 -36.80 8.39 -31.83
N ALA A 69 -37.73 8.41 -30.88
CA ALA A 69 -38.74 9.46 -30.80
C ALA A 69 -38.13 10.80 -30.36
N ASP A 70 -38.50 11.90 -31.04
CA ASP A 70 -38.06 13.28 -30.74
C ASP A 70 -38.75 13.92 -29.54
N SER A 71 -39.94 13.42 -29.20
CA SER A 71 -40.77 13.89 -28.09
C SER A 71 -41.60 12.73 -27.54
N GLY A 72 -42.25 12.91 -26.40
CA GLY A 72 -43.03 11.88 -25.72
C GLY A 72 -42.40 11.41 -24.41
N PRO A 73 -42.92 10.32 -23.79
CA PRO A 73 -42.48 9.89 -22.48
C PRO A 73 -40.99 9.52 -22.48
N ALA A 74 -40.29 9.94 -21.42
CA ALA A 74 -38.87 9.65 -21.20
C ALA A 74 -38.65 8.20 -20.70
N TYR A 75 -39.67 7.56 -20.15
CA TYR A 75 -39.57 6.22 -19.61
C TYR A 75 -40.49 5.25 -20.32
N VAL A 76 -40.01 4.01 -20.47
CA VAL A 76 -40.86 2.85 -20.75
C VAL A 76 -40.50 1.73 -19.78
N TRP A 77 -41.50 1.24 -19.06
CA TRP A 77 -41.36 0.17 -18.08
C TRP A 77 -42.06 -1.09 -18.58
N TRP A 78 -41.27 -2.03 -19.09
CA TRP A 78 -41.74 -3.33 -19.53
C TRP A 78 -41.97 -4.25 -18.33
N ARG A 79 -43.23 -4.37 -17.95
CA ARG A 79 -43.66 -5.24 -16.86
C ARG A 79 -44.18 -6.53 -17.43
N ALA A 80 -43.73 -7.62 -16.85
CA ALA A 80 -44.17 -8.94 -17.26
C ALA A 80 -44.17 -9.89 -16.07
N GLU A 81 -44.96 -10.95 -16.14
CA GLU A 81 -44.76 -12.08 -15.25
C GLU A 81 -43.38 -12.71 -15.48
N ALA A 82 -42.87 -13.42 -14.48
CA ALA A 82 -41.64 -14.17 -14.62
C ALA A 82 -41.73 -15.05 -15.88
N TRP A 83 -40.62 -15.13 -16.63
CA TRP A 83 -40.53 -15.86 -17.88
C TRP A 83 -41.43 -15.34 -19.02
N ALA A 84 -41.56 -14.02 -19.16
CA ALA A 84 -42.10 -13.43 -20.38
C ALA A 84 -41.04 -13.23 -21.48
N GLY A 85 -39.76 -13.47 -21.19
CA GLY A 85 -38.65 -13.21 -22.10
C GLY A 85 -38.15 -11.76 -22.09
N LYS A 86 -38.27 -11.04 -20.96
CA LYS A 86 -37.81 -9.65 -20.79
C LYS A 86 -36.31 -9.52 -21.09
N THR A 87 -35.48 -10.29 -20.39
CA THR A 87 -34.03 -10.32 -20.58
C THR A 87 -33.64 -10.69 -22.00
N ALA A 88 -34.33 -11.65 -22.61
CA ALA A 88 -34.09 -12.06 -24.00
C ALA A 88 -34.37 -10.93 -24.99
N LEU A 89 -35.49 -10.20 -24.83
CA LEU A 89 -35.86 -9.05 -25.65
C LEU A 89 -34.87 -7.89 -25.47
N LEU A 90 -34.53 -7.55 -24.23
CA LEU A 90 -33.72 -6.38 -23.90
C LEU A 90 -32.22 -6.59 -24.17
N SER A 91 -31.68 -7.78 -23.92
CA SER A 91 -30.30 -8.13 -24.32
C SER A 91 -30.14 -8.17 -25.84
N TRP A 92 -31.14 -8.66 -26.57
CA TRP A 92 -31.13 -8.60 -28.03
C TRP A 92 -31.13 -7.16 -28.55
N LEU A 93 -31.97 -6.28 -27.97
CA LEU A 93 -32.00 -4.85 -28.30
C LEU A 93 -30.65 -4.17 -27.99
N ALA A 94 -30.03 -4.46 -26.84
CA ALA A 94 -28.75 -3.88 -26.45
C ALA A 94 -27.60 -4.28 -27.40
N LEU A 95 -27.63 -5.52 -27.92
CA LEU A 95 -26.65 -5.98 -28.91
C LEU A 95 -26.94 -5.46 -30.31
N ASN A 96 -28.22 -5.25 -30.65
CA ASN A 96 -28.71 -4.79 -31.95
C ASN A 96 -29.49 -3.47 -31.82
N PRO A 97 -28.85 -2.37 -31.40
CA PRO A 97 -29.55 -1.11 -31.23
C PRO A 97 -30.02 -0.56 -32.58
N PRO A 98 -31.14 0.19 -32.61
CA PRO A 98 -31.58 0.88 -33.82
C PRO A 98 -30.51 1.84 -34.36
N PRO A 99 -30.48 2.12 -35.68
CA PRO A 99 -29.56 3.11 -36.24
C PRO A 99 -29.70 4.48 -35.56
N GLY A 100 -28.56 5.09 -35.19
CA GLY A 100 -28.54 6.38 -34.49
C GLY A 100 -28.91 6.31 -33.00
N VAL A 101 -28.89 5.13 -32.38
CA VAL A 101 -29.16 4.95 -30.95
C VAL A 101 -27.97 4.24 -30.29
N ARG A 102 -27.54 4.76 -29.14
CA ARG A 102 -26.55 4.13 -28.27
C ARG A 102 -27.21 3.69 -26.96
N ILE A 103 -27.15 2.39 -26.70
CA ILE A 103 -27.74 1.80 -25.49
C ILE A 103 -26.64 1.55 -24.46
N VAL A 104 -26.89 1.98 -23.22
CA VAL A 104 -26.12 1.61 -22.02
C VAL A 104 -26.92 0.56 -21.26
N PRO A 105 -26.60 -0.74 -21.40
CA PRO A 105 -27.30 -1.80 -20.70
C PRO A 105 -26.77 -2.02 -19.28
N PHE A 106 -27.68 -2.38 -18.38
CA PHE A 106 -27.41 -3.01 -17.11
C PHE A 106 -28.44 -4.11 -16.86
N PHE A 107 -27.97 -5.30 -16.46
CA PHE A 107 -28.81 -6.45 -16.15
C PHE A 107 -28.63 -6.78 -14.66
N VAL A 108 -29.68 -6.55 -13.88
CA VAL A 108 -29.73 -6.87 -12.45
C VAL A 108 -29.81 -8.39 -12.31
N THR A 109 -28.80 -9.06 -11.74
CA THR A 109 -28.78 -10.52 -11.53
C THR A 109 -27.66 -10.98 -10.56
N ALA A 110 -27.94 -11.94 -9.68
CA ALA A 110 -26.92 -12.60 -8.85
C ALA A 110 -26.10 -13.68 -9.59
N ARG A 111 -26.48 -14.09 -10.82
CA ARG A 111 -25.74 -15.10 -11.63
C ARG A 111 -24.33 -14.68 -12.01
N LEU A 112 -24.07 -13.37 -12.05
CA LEU A 112 -22.85 -12.76 -12.56
C LEU A 112 -22.15 -11.99 -11.43
N GLY A 113 -21.61 -12.72 -10.45
CA GLY A 113 -20.75 -12.14 -9.42
C GLY A 113 -21.46 -11.21 -8.43
N ALA A 114 -22.73 -11.47 -8.10
CA ALA A 114 -23.54 -10.63 -7.19
C ALA A 114 -23.80 -9.19 -7.70
N GLN A 115 -24.20 -9.04 -8.99
CA GLN A 115 -24.60 -7.76 -9.59
C GLN A 115 -26.09 -7.45 -9.36
N ASN A 116 -26.49 -7.29 -8.11
CA ASN A 116 -27.90 -7.14 -7.73
C ASN A 116 -28.14 -6.07 -6.66
N ASP A 117 -27.26 -5.07 -6.59
CA ASP A 117 -27.38 -3.92 -5.69
C ASP A 117 -26.92 -2.61 -6.37
N VAL A 118 -27.09 -1.50 -5.64
CA VAL A 118 -26.70 -0.14 -6.07
C VAL A 118 -25.20 0.01 -6.33
N ALA A 119 -24.35 -0.70 -5.59
CA ALA A 119 -22.90 -0.63 -5.78
C ALA A 119 -22.51 -1.22 -7.14
N ALA A 120 -23.04 -2.40 -7.47
CA ALA A 120 -22.82 -3.04 -8.76
C ALA A 120 -23.40 -2.23 -9.93
N TYR A 121 -24.59 -1.66 -9.77
CA TYR A 121 -25.20 -0.78 -10.76
C TYR A 121 -24.32 0.43 -11.05
N THR A 122 -23.88 1.11 -9.99
CA THR A 122 -23.08 2.31 -10.11
C THR A 122 -21.76 2.00 -10.77
N ASP A 123 -21.04 0.96 -10.35
CA ASP A 123 -19.72 0.63 -10.88
C ASP A 123 -19.78 0.27 -12.38
N VAL A 124 -20.80 -0.48 -12.83
CA VAL A 124 -20.94 -0.93 -14.23
C VAL A 124 -21.45 0.17 -15.16
N VAL A 125 -22.42 0.97 -14.73
CA VAL A 125 -23.02 2.00 -15.60
C VAL A 125 -22.10 3.20 -15.72
N LEU A 126 -21.41 3.56 -14.64
CA LEU A 126 -20.46 4.67 -14.60
C LEU A 126 -19.26 4.42 -15.55
N GLU A 127 -18.77 3.18 -15.66
CA GLU A 127 -17.75 2.78 -16.65
C GLU A 127 -18.24 2.99 -18.10
N GLN A 128 -19.45 2.53 -18.41
CA GLN A 128 -20.02 2.65 -19.77
C GLN A 128 -20.33 4.09 -20.16
N LEU A 129 -20.82 4.91 -19.23
CA LEU A 129 -21.09 6.33 -19.49
C LEU A 129 -19.80 7.12 -19.70
N ALA A 130 -18.75 6.81 -18.93
CA ALA A 130 -17.45 7.42 -19.11
C ALA A 130 -16.87 7.11 -20.50
N GLU A 131 -16.92 5.85 -20.94
CA GLU A 131 -16.55 5.46 -22.31
C GLU A 131 -17.30 6.30 -23.36
N LEU A 132 -18.62 6.46 -23.22
CA LEU A 132 -19.45 7.18 -24.19
C LEU A 132 -19.26 8.70 -24.19
N ALA A 133 -18.97 9.25 -23.01
CA ALA A 133 -18.60 10.65 -22.83
C ALA A 133 -17.17 10.94 -23.34
N GLY A 134 -16.36 9.90 -23.60
CA GLY A 134 -14.93 10.06 -23.83
C GLY A 134 -14.20 10.59 -22.60
N GLU A 135 -14.83 10.41 -21.43
CA GLU A 135 -14.31 10.80 -20.13
C GLU A 135 -13.73 9.56 -19.44
N GLY A 136 -13.01 9.77 -18.34
CA GLY A 136 -12.53 8.69 -17.50
C GLY A 136 -12.84 9.02 -16.07
N LEU A 137 -12.79 7.97 -15.27
CA LEU A 137 -13.36 7.99 -13.94
C LEU A 137 -12.36 8.59 -12.94
N PRO A 138 -12.84 9.38 -11.96
CA PRO A 138 -12.00 9.86 -10.88
C PRO A 138 -11.31 8.69 -10.15
N ALA A 139 -10.02 8.84 -9.85
CA ALA A 139 -9.19 7.80 -9.25
C ALA A 139 -9.67 7.32 -7.86
N LEU A 140 -10.45 8.15 -7.14
CA LEU A 140 -11.13 7.78 -5.89
C LEU A 140 -12.63 8.01 -5.99
N LEU A 141 -13.34 6.98 -6.42
CA LEU A 141 -14.79 6.89 -6.29
C LEU A 141 -15.12 6.22 -4.94
N THR A 142 -15.30 7.05 -3.92
CA THR A 142 -15.80 6.59 -2.62
C THR A 142 -17.29 6.27 -2.72
N ALA A 143 -17.81 5.44 -1.82
CA ALA A 143 -19.26 5.17 -1.76
C ALA A 143 -20.08 6.47 -1.67
N ALA A 144 -19.56 7.51 -1.00
CA ALA A 144 -20.22 8.80 -0.85
C ALA A 144 -20.21 9.69 -2.11
N THR A 145 -19.28 9.52 -3.03
CA THR A 145 -19.13 10.39 -4.22
C THR A 145 -19.60 9.75 -5.53
N ARG A 146 -19.70 8.41 -5.55
CA ARG A 146 -20.08 7.62 -6.73
C ARG A 146 -21.39 8.07 -7.38
N GLU A 147 -22.43 8.30 -6.58
CA GLU A 147 -23.74 8.70 -7.06
C GLU A 147 -23.73 10.05 -7.79
N ALA A 148 -23.07 11.06 -7.21
CA ALA A 148 -22.96 12.38 -7.82
C ALA A 148 -22.22 12.33 -9.17
N HIS A 149 -21.21 11.46 -9.30
CA HIS A 149 -20.49 11.27 -10.56
C HIS A 149 -21.33 10.55 -11.61
N LEU A 150 -22.12 9.55 -11.20
CA LEU A 150 -23.06 8.86 -12.09
C LEU A 150 -24.08 9.85 -12.68
N LEU A 151 -24.70 10.69 -11.84
CA LEU A 151 -25.66 11.70 -12.27
C LEU A 151 -25.07 12.69 -13.30
N ARG A 152 -23.83 13.14 -13.08
CA ARG A 152 -23.14 14.01 -14.04
C ARG A 152 -22.87 13.31 -15.37
N LEU A 153 -22.42 12.05 -15.33
CA LEU A 153 -22.05 11.29 -16.52
C LEU A 153 -23.25 10.93 -17.42
N TYR A 154 -24.46 10.84 -16.86
CA TYR A 154 -25.67 10.72 -17.67
C TYR A 154 -25.82 11.90 -18.63
N ALA A 155 -25.65 13.13 -18.14
CA ALA A 155 -25.73 14.33 -18.96
C ALA A 155 -24.57 14.39 -19.98
N SER A 156 -23.32 14.22 -19.52
CA SER A 156 -22.14 14.24 -20.41
C SER A 156 -22.22 13.24 -21.55
N ALA A 157 -22.57 11.97 -21.24
CA ALA A 157 -22.64 10.92 -22.26
C ALA A 157 -23.79 11.18 -23.26
N ALA A 158 -24.90 11.77 -22.82
CA ALA A 158 -26.02 12.10 -23.69
C ALA A 158 -25.66 13.24 -24.66
N GLU A 159 -24.99 14.29 -24.18
CA GLU A 159 -24.47 15.38 -25.01
C GLU A 159 -23.45 14.86 -26.03
N ALA A 160 -22.53 13.99 -25.60
CA ALA A 160 -21.53 13.38 -26.49
C ALA A 160 -22.17 12.50 -27.57
N CYS A 161 -23.21 11.72 -27.23
CA CYS A 161 -23.99 10.97 -28.22
C CYS A 161 -24.71 11.91 -29.19
N ALA A 162 -25.37 12.96 -28.68
CA ALA A 162 -26.09 13.92 -29.50
C ALA A 162 -25.16 14.64 -30.50
N ALA A 163 -23.93 14.97 -30.09
CA ALA A 163 -22.91 15.55 -30.97
C ALA A 163 -22.50 14.61 -32.12
N ARG A 164 -22.63 13.29 -31.94
CA ARG A 164 -22.41 12.27 -32.99
C ARG A 164 -23.66 11.96 -33.82
N GLY A 165 -24.78 12.66 -33.57
CA GLY A 165 -26.07 12.35 -34.19
C GLY A 165 -26.71 11.07 -33.65
N GLU A 166 -26.27 10.60 -32.48
CA GLU A 166 -26.79 9.43 -31.78
C GLU A 166 -27.65 9.84 -30.58
N ARG A 167 -28.58 8.98 -30.16
CA ARG A 167 -29.33 9.18 -28.92
C ARG A 167 -28.89 8.19 -27.85
N LEU A 168 -28.60 8.69 -26.65
CA LEU A 168 -28.32 7.84 -25.50
C LEU A 168 -29.63 7.29 -24.93
N VAL A 169 -29.65 5.98 -24.69
CA VAL A 169 -30.75 5.28 -24.01
C VAL A 169 -30.17 4.41 -22.91
N LEU A 170 -30.67 4.57 -21.69
CA LEU A 170 -30.35 3.67 -20.57
C LEU A 170 -31.30 2.49 -20.59
N LEU A 171 -30.77 1.27 -20.45
CA LEU A 171 -31.56 0.05 -20.38
C LEU A 171 -31.23 -0.69 -19.09
N VAL A 172 -32.21 -0.86 -18.21
CA VAL A 172 -32.07 -1.59 -16.95
C VAL A 172 -33.06 -2.77 -16.92
N ASP A 173 -32.56 -3.99 -17.08
CA ASP A 173 -33.38 -5.20 -17.01
C ASP A 173 -33.36 -5.77 -15.59
N GLY A 174 -34.54 -6.13 -15.06
CA GLY A 174 -34.66 -6.83 -13.78
C GLY A 174 -34.69 -5.94 -12.54
N LEU A 175 -35.29 -4.74 -12.60
CA LEU A 175 -35.44 -3.87 -11.40
C LEU A 175 -36.12 -4.58 -10.21
N ASP A 176 -36.92 -5.62 -10.46
CA ASP A 176 -37.53 -6.43 -9.42
C ASP A 176 -36.56 -7.34 -8.65
N GLU A 177 -35.33 -7.52 -9.13
CA GLU A 177 -34.29 -8.36 -8.53
C GLU A 177 -33.27 -7.57 -7.70
N ASP A 178 -33.49 -6.27 -7.54
CA ASP A 178 -32.68 -5.39 -6.71
C ASP A 178 -32.78 -5.77 -5.22
N ARG A 179 -31.64 -6.13 -4.62
CA ARG A 179 -31.53 -6.48 -3.19
C ARG A 179 -31.18 -5.29 -2.29
N GLY A 180 -30.90 -4.12 -2.86
CA GLY A 180 -30.52 -2.91 -2.14
C GLY A 180 -31.51 -2.49 -1.05
N VAL A 181 -32.78 -2.91 -1.16
CA VAL A 181 -33.88 -2.56 -0.25
C VAL A 181 -33.97 -3.46 1.01
N THR A 182 -33.21 -4.56 1.09
CA THR A 182 -33.35 -5.58 2.17
C THR A 182 -32.38 -5.42 3.35
N THR A 183 -31.46 -4.44 3.31
CA THR A 183 -30.35 -4.31 4.26
C THR A 183 -30.27 -2.92 4.91
N GLY A 184 -30.98 -2.73 6.02
CA GLY A 184 -30.77 -1.62 6.96
C GLY A 184 -31.36 -0.24 6.56
N PRO A 185 -31.21 0.79 7.42
CA PRO A 185 -31.81 2.12 7.24
C PRO A 185 -31.19 2.97 6.11
N ASP A 186 -29.96 2.66 5.69
CA ASP A 186 -29.19 3.36 4.64
C ASP A 186 -29.26 2.65 3.28
N ALA A 187 -30.26 1.77 3.10
CA ALA A 187 -30.53 1.01 1.89
C ALA A 187 -31.11 1.90 0.77
N HIS A 188 -30.43 1.96 -0.38
CA HIS A 188 -30.93 2.62 -1.60
C HIS A 188 -31.25 1.61 -2.70
N SER A 189 -32.29 1.88 -3.49
CA SER A 189 -32.65 1.10 -4.67
C SER A 189 -31.98 1.61 -5.93
N ILE A 190 -31.72 0.73 -6.89
CA ILE A 190 -31.26 1.10 -8.24
C ILE A 190 -32.27 2.05 -8.89
N ALA A 191 -33.56 1.86 -8.61
CA ALA A 191 -34.64 2.66 -9.16
C ALA A 191 -34.57 4.14 -8.74
N SER A 192 -34.07 4.46 -7.54
CA SER A 192 -33.95 5.85 -7.08
C SER A 192 -32.81 6.62 -7.77
N LEU A 193 -31.88 5.92 -8.42
CA LEU A 193 -30.71 6.50 -9.08
C LEU A 193 -30.90 6.73 -10.59
N LEU A 194 -32.10 6.45 -11.12
CA LEU A 194 -32.37 6.57 -12.56
C LEU A 194 -32.55 8.04 -12.98
N PRO A 195 -32.05 8.43 -14.16
CA PRO A 195 -32.03 9.84 -14.60
C PRO A 195 -33.41 10.31 -15.10
N TYR A 196 -33.82 11.54 -14.74
CA TYR A 196 -35.12 12.09 -15.16
C TYR A 196 -35.14 12.50 -16.64
N ASP A 197 -34.04 13.04 -17.15
CA ASP A 197 -33.97 13.73 -18.44
C ASP A 197 -33.47 12.84 -19.61
N LEU A 198 -33.35 11.52 -19.38
CA LEU A 198 -32.93 10.57 -20.41
C LEU A 198 -34.03 9.58 -20.78
N ARG A 199 -33.91 9.01 -21.99
CA ARG A 199 -34.75 7.88 -22.36
C ARG A 199 -34.29 6.64 -21.60
N VAL A 200 -35.16 6.11 -20.75
CA VAL A 200 -34.88 4.93 -19.93
C VAL A 200 -35.86 3.82 -20.26
N ILE A 201 -35.32 2.65 -20.61
CA ILE A 201 -36.05 1.40 -20.73
C ILE A 201 -35.78 0.61 -19.47
N VAL A 202 -36.81 0.32 -18.68
CA VAL A 202 -36.67 -0.58 -17.54
C VAL A 202 -37.56 -1.81 -17.67
N SER A 203 -37.15 -2.90 -17.04
CA SER A 203 -37.93 -4.14 -16.98
C SER A 203 -38.17 -4.54 -15.53
N GLY A 204 -39.36 -5.06 -15.24
CA GLY A 204 -39.77 -5.42 -13.89
C GLY A 204 -40.87 -6.48 -13.83
N ARG A 205 -41.22 -6.97 -12.65
CA ARG A 205 -42.40 -7.84 -12.44
C ARG A 205 -43.69 -7.03 -12.28
N LEU A 206 -44.84 -7.71 -12.41
CA LEU A 206 -46.17 -7.15 -12.12
C LEU A 206 -46.40 -6.87 -10.62
N ASN A 207 -45.67 -7.54 -9.74
CA ASN A 207 -45.57 -7.34 -8.29
C ASN A 207 -44.15 -7.79 -7.90
N PRO A 208 -43.33 -7.03 -7.15
CA PRO A 208 -43.64 -6.00 -6.14
C PRO A 208 -43.88 -4.56 -6.67
N PRO A 209 -44.38 -3.63 -5.83
CA PRO A 209 -44.44 -2.20 -6.14
C PRO A 209 -43.05 -1.58 -6.29
N LEU A 210 -42.97 -0.35 -6.82
CA LEU A 210 -41.72 0.43 -6.80
C LEU A 210 -41.23 0.60 -5.35
N PRO A 211 -39.90 0.56 -5.12
CA PRO A 211 -39.30 0.84 -3.82
C PRO A 211 -39.77 2.18 -3.22
N VAL A 212 -39.78 2.26 -1.88
CA VAL A 212 -40.33 3.41 -1.13
C VAL A 212 -39.46 4.66 -1.24
N ASP A 213 -38.18 4.50 -1.54
CA ASP A 213 -37.17 5.54 -1.75
C ASP A 213 -37.24 6.18 -3.15
N VAL A 214 -38.09 5.68 -4.06
CA VAL A 214 -38.37 6.33 -5.35
C VAL A 214 -39.33 7.51 -5.14
N PRO A 215 -38.93 8.77 -5.42
CA PRO A 215 -39.77 9.95 -5.23
C PRO A 215 -41.13 9.90 -5.95
N ASP A 216 -42.13 10.63 -5.42
CA ASP A 216 -43.49 10.64 -5.96
C ASP A 216 -43.61 11.26 -7.36
N ASP A 217 -42.71 12.18 -7.70
CA ASP A 217 -42.61 12.86 -8.99
C ASP A 217 -41.73 12.12 -10.01
N HIS A 218 -41.20 10.94 -9.67
CA HIS A 218 -40.33 10.17 -10.55
C HIS A 218 -41.11 9.66 -11.79
N PRO A 219 -40.57 9.79 -13.03
CA PRO A 219 -41.24 9.36 -14.27
C PRO A 219 -41.67 7.87 -14.30
N LEU A 220 -41.00 7.02 -13.52
CA LEU A 220 -41.41 5.61 -13.34
C LEU A 220 -42.78 5.42 -12.70
N ARG A 221 -43.26 6.41 -11.94
CA ARG A 221 -44.60 6.39 -11.33
C ARG A 221 -45.70 6.80 -12.31
N ASP A 222 -45.35 7.34 -13.49
CA ASP A 222 -46.34 7.65 -14.54
C ASP A 222 -46.96 6.36 -15.09
N PRO A 223 -48.29 6.16 -14.95
CA PRO A 223 -48.97 5.00 -15.54
C PRO A 223 -48.76 4.89 -17.06
N GLY A 224 -48.54 6.01 -17.75
CA GLY A 224 -48.25 6.08 -19.19
C GLY A 224 -46.92 5.45 -19.60
N ALA A 225 -45.97 5.30 -18.67
CA ALA A 225 -44.68 4.65 -18.90
C ALA A 225 -44.79 3.12 -18.93
N VAL A 226 -45.83 2.53 -18.31
CA VAL A 226 -45.94 1.07 -18.17
C VAL A 226 -46.36 0.41 -19.49
N ARG A 227 -45.64 -0.63 -19.88
CA ARG A 227 -45.97 -1.54 -20.98
C ARG A 227 -46.02 -2.96 -20.47
N ILE A 228 -47.14 -3.63 -20.69
CA ILE A 228 -47.29 -5.03 -20.28
C ILE A 228 -46.75 -5.91 -21.40
N LEU A 229 -45.63 -6.57 -21.15
CA LEU A 229 -45.12 -7.57 -22.08
C LEU A 229 -46.00 -8.81 -22.00
N SER A 230 -46.74 -9.09 -23.07
CA SER A 230 -47.48 -10.35 -23.16
C SER A 230 -46.50 -11.53 -23.06
N PRO A 231 -46.74 -12.53 -22.19
CA PRO A 231 -45.75 -13.57 -21.96
C PRO A 231 -45.53 -14.37 -23.25
N SER A 232 -44.28 -14.51 -23.68
CA SER A 232 -43.93 -15.27 -24.90
C SER A 232 -44.43 -16.71 -24.73
N PRO A 233 -45.04 -17.32 -25.76
CA PRO A 233 -45.38 -18.75 -25.74
C PRO A 233 -44.17 -19.63 -25.40
N LYS A 234 -42.98 -19.25 -25.88
CA LYS A 234 -41.71 -19.95 -25.62
C LYS A 234 -41.24 -19.77 -24.17
N ALA A 235 -41.37 -18.58 -23.61
CA ALA A 235 -40.92 -18.31 -22.24
C ALA A 235 -41.89 -18.86 -21.16
N ARG A 236 -43.21 -18.85 -21.41
CA ARG A 236 -44.20 -19.59 -20.59
C ARG A 236 -43.98 -21.10 -20.63
N ALA A 237 -43.63 -21.64 -21.80
CA ALA A 237 -43.29 -23.05 -21.93
C ALA A 237 -42.06 -23.40 -21.08
N ILE A 238 -40.99 -22.58 -21.18
CA ILE A 238 -39.76 -22.77 -20.40
C ILE A 238 -40.04 -22.65 -18.89
N ARG A 239 -40.83 -21.68 -18.43
CA ARG A 239 -41.25 -21.55 -17.01
C ARG A 239 -41.97 -22.77 -16.49
N ALA A 240 -43.06 -23.12 -17.15
CA ALA A 240 -43.93 -24.18 -16.70
C ALA A 240 -43.17 -25.52 -16.73
N GLU A 241 -42.23 -25.67 -17.67
CA GLU A 241 -41.35 -26.83 -17.76
C GLU A 241 -40.27 -26.83 -16.66
N ALA A 242 -39.67 -25.69 -16.35
CA ALA A 242 -38.68 -25.49 -15.29
C ALA A 242 -39.29 -25.71 -13.89
N GLU A 243 -40.45 -25.12 -13.59
CA GLU A 243 -41.19 -25.36 -12.34
C GLU A 243 -41.67 -26.82 -12.24
N ARG A 244 -42.12 -27.43 -13.35
CA ARG A 244 -42.45 -28.87 -13.41
C ARG A 244 -41.22 -29.75 -13.18
N GLU A 245 -40.06 -29.34 -13.64
CA GLU A 245 -38.81 -30.08 -13.46
C GLU A 245 -38.29 -29.98 -12.03
N LEU A 246 -38.28 -28.78 -11.45
CA LEU A 246 -37.93 -28.56 -10.05
C LEU A 246 -38.86 -29.35 -9.12
N LYS A 247 -40.17 -29.30 -9.38
CA LYS A 247 -41.17 -30.12 -8.67
C LYS A 247 -40.93 -31.62 -8.86
N ARG A 248 -40.56 -32.08 -10.06
CA ARG A 248 -40.20 -33.48 -10.31
C ARG A 248 -38.97 -33.91 -9.51
N LEU A 249 -37.93 -33.08 -9.42
CA LEU A 249 -36.73 -33.36 -8.61
C LEU A 249 -37.08 -33.41 -7.12
N LEU A 250 -37.95 -32.50 -6.67
CA LEU A 250 -38.44 -32.49 -5.29
C LEU A 250 -39.30 -33.71 -4.94
N GLU A 251 -40.22 -34.09 -5.82
CA GLU A 251 -41.14 -35.24 -5.62
C GLU A 251 -40.46 -36.60 -5.83
N ALA A 252 -39.41 -36.67 -6.66
CA ALA A 252 -38.68 -37.91 -6.92
C ALA A 252 -38.02 -38.48 -5.65
N GLY A 253 -37.58 -37.60 -4.73
CA GLY A 253 -36.79 -37.99 -3.56
C GLY A 253 -35.44 -38.63 -3.93
N GLY A 254 -34.69 -39.07 -2.93
CA GLY A 254 -33.38 -39.71 -3.13
C GLY A 254 -32.37 -38.81 -3.86
N LEU A 255 -31.48 -39.42 -4.64
CA LEU A 255 -30.35 -38.72 -5.26
C LEU A 255 -30.74 -37.43 -6.05
N PRO A 256 -31.78 -37.39 -6.91
CA PRO A 256 -32.18 -36.15 -7.58
C PRO A 256 -32.58 -35.00 -6.63
N TYR A 257 -33.24 -35.31 -5.52
CA TYR A 257 -33.58 -34.35 -4.47
C TYR A 257 -32.31 -33.86 -3.75
N ASP A 258 -31.44 -34.80 -3.37
CA ASP A 258 -30.21 -34.52 -2.63
C ASP A 258 -29.29 -33.61 -3.45
N LEU A 259 -29.14 -33.87 -4.76
CA LEU A 259 -28.34 -33.02 -5.66
C LEU A 259 -28.92 -31.61 -5.81
N LEU A 260 -30.24 -31.48 -5.95
CA LEU A 260 -30.91 -30.18 -6.02
C LEU A 260 -30.69 -29.39 -4.72
N ALA A 261 -30.91 -30.03 -3.58
CA ALA A 261 -30.83 -29.39 -2.28
C ALA A 261 -29.39 -29.01 -1.90
N LEU A 262 -28.40 -29.87 -2.18
CA LEU A 262 -26.97 -29.57 -1.99
C LEU A 262 -26.52 -28.40 -2.85
N LEU A 263 -26.86 -28.38 -4.15
CA LEU A 263 -26.49 -27.28 -5.05
C LEU A 263 -27.17 -25.96 -4.67
N THR A 264 -28.39 -26.01 -4.14
CA THR A 264 -29.10 -24.82 -3.66
C THR A 264 -28.52 -24.31 -2.34
N ALA A 265 -28.20 -25.21 -1.41
CA ALA A 265 -27.60 -24.88 -0.12
C ALA A 265 -26.17 -24.34 -0.26
N ALA A 266 -25.35 -24.96 -1.13
CA ALA A 266 -23.99 -24.54 -1.41
C ALA A 266 -23.91 -23.13 -2.02
N GLY A 267 -24.94 -22.71 -2.77
CA GLY A 267 -24.98 -21.37 -3.39
C GLY A 267 -23.86 -21.11 -4.41
N GLY A 268 -23.11 -22.15 -4.79
CA GLY A 268 -21.96 -22.13 -5.68
C GLY A 268 -21.79 -23.50 -6.36
N GLY A 269 -20.82 -23.60 -7.27
CA GLY A 269 -20.62 -24.83 -8.03
C GLY A 269 -20.01 -25.96 -7.18
N LEU A 270 -20.49 -27.19 -7.37
CA LEU A 270 -19.92 -28.43 -6.82
C LEU A 270 -19.57 -29.39 -7.97
N THR A 271 -18.42 -30.04 -7.93
CA THR A 271 -18.05 -31.03 -8.96
C THR A 271 -18.90 -32.30 -8.82
N ALA A 272 -18.91 -33.15 -9.85
CA ALA A 272 -19.58 -34.45 -9.76
C ALA A 272 -18.94 -35.36 -8.70
N ASP A 273 -17.65 -35.18 -8.43
CA ASP A 273 -16.92 -35.97 -7.44
C ASP A 273 -17.22 -35.44 -6.03
N ASP A 274 -17.33 -34.12 -5.84
CA ASP A 274 -17.82 -33.50 -4.60
C ASP A 274 -19.22 -34.02 -4.23
N LEU A 275 -20.13 -34.01 -5.21
CA LEU A 275 -21.52 -34.45 -5.03
C LEU A 275 -21.61 -35.96 -4.74
N ALA A 276 -20.73 -36.77 -5.34
CA ALA A 276 -20.63 -38.19 -5.05
C ALA A 276 -20.14 -38.43 -3.61
N GLU A 277 -19.14 -37.67 -3.14
CA GLU A 277 -18.69 -37.74 -1.75
C GLU A 277 -19.78 -37.29 -0.76
N LEU A 278 -20.44 -36.16 -1.03
CA LEU A 278 -21.48 -35.58 -0.17
C LEU A 278 -22.73 -36.46 -0.05
N THR A 279 -23.08 -37.20 -1.11
CA THR A 279 -24.26 -38.08 -1.13
C THR A 279 -23.93 -39.54 -0.78
N GLY A 280 -22.64 -39.91 -0.75
CA GLY A 280 -22.20 -41.30 -0.61
C GLY A 280 -22.52 -42.19 -1.82
N GLU A 281 -22.85 -41.59 -2.97
CA GLU A 281 -23.20 -42.29 -4.21
C GLU A 281 -21.99 -42.44 -5.13
N VAL A 282 -22.10 -43.34 -6.12
CA VAL A 282 -21.01 -43.54 -7.08
C VAL A 282 -20.98 -42.40 -8.12
N PRO A 283 -19.79 -41.88 -8.52
CA PRO A 283 -19.67 -40.77 -9.46
C PRO A 283 -20.43 -40.97 -10.78
N TYR A 284 -20.52 -42.22 -11.26
CA TYR A 284 -21.32 -42.54 -12.44
C TYR A 284 -22.81 -42.21 -12.27
N ARG A 285 -23.43 -42.56 -11.12
CA ARG A 285 -24.85 -42.29 -10.86
C ARG A 285 -25.12 -40.81 -10.71
N VAL A 286 -24.22 -40.07 -10.05
CA VAL A 286 -24.29 -38.61 -9.94
C VAL A 286 -24.21 -37.97 -11.33
N ARG A 287 -23.20 -38.32 -12.13
CA ARG A 287 -23.06 -37.82 -13.51
C ARG A 287 -24.24 -38.21 -14.38
N ASP A 288 -24.79 -39.41 -14.21
CA ASP A 288 -25.93 -39.87 -14.99
C ASP A 288 -27.19 -39.06 -14.63
N VAL A 289 -27.48 -38.80 -13.35
CA VAL A 289 -28.60 -37.93 -12.95
C VAL A 289 -28.41 -36.48 -13.44
N LEU A 290 -27.20 -35.93 -13.30
CA LEU A 290 -26.87 -34.57 -13.77
C LEU A 290 -26.93 -34.43 -15.30
N ARG A 291 -26.71 -35.53 -16.04
CA ARG A 291 -26.75 -35.58 -17.52
C ARG A 291 -28.13 -35.94 -18.07
N THR A 292 -28.91 -36.76 -17.35
CA THR A 292 -30.23 -37.26 -17.75
C THR A 292 -31.38 -36.33 -17.33
N GLY A 293 -31.20 -35.56 -16.25
CA GLY A 293 -31.93 -34.30 -16.10
C GLY A 293 -31.44 -33.38 -17.21
N PRO A 294 -32.29 -33.00 -18.19
CA PRO A 294 -31.82 -32.23 -19.35
C PRO A 294 -31.04 -31.01 -18.85
N GLY A 295 -29.91 -30.67 -19.50
CA GLY A 295 -28.94 -29.63 -19.12
C GLY A 295 -29.47 -28.17 -19.11
N ARG A 296 -30.65 -27.99 -18.51
CA ARG A 296 -31.51 -26.82 -18.39
C ARG A 296 -31.80 -26.51 -16.91
N THR A 297 -31.76 -27.50 -16.03
CA THR A 297 -31.82 -27.29 -14.57
C THR A 297 -30.43 -27.22 -13.94
N PHE A 298 -29.51 -28.08 -14.36
CA PHE A 298 -28.11 -28.03 -13.96
C PHE A 298 -27.26 -27.50 -15.13
N ALA A 299 -26.41 -26.51 -14.86
CA ALA A 299 -25.43 -25.98 -15.77
C ALA A 299 -24.02 -26.35 -15.32
N VAL A 300 -23.13 -26.55 -16.29
CA VAL A 300 -21.72 -26.87 -16.06
C VAL A 300 -20.89 -25.61 -16.29
N ARG A 301 -20.00 -25.29 -15.35
CA ARG A 301 -18.97 -24.24 -15.48
C ARG A 301 -17.62 -24.82 -15.14
N GLY A 302 -16.78 -25.03 -16.15
CA GLY A 302 -15.57 -25.84 -15.97
C GLY A 302 -15.97 -27.28 -15.64
N GLU A 303 -15.59 -27.76 -14.47
CA GLU A 303 -15.95 -29.10 -13.97
C GLU A 303 -17.05 -29.07 -12.89
N ALA A 304 -17.49 -27.88 -12.48
CA ALA A 304 -18.50 -27.69 -11.43
C ALA A 304 -19.92 -27.58 -11.99
N TYR A 305 -20.88 -28.16 -11.28
CA TYR A 305 -22.32 -28.09 -11.55
C TYR A 305 -22.97 -27.04 -10.64
N LEU A 306 -23.90 -26.28 -11.21
CA LEU A 306 -24.70 -25.25 -10.53
C LEU A 306 -26.12 -25.27 -11.10
N LEU A 307 -27.07 -24.63 -10.42
CA LEU A 307 -28.39 -24.42 -11.01
C LEU A 307 -28.29 -23.44 -12.19
N ALA A 308 -28.90 -23.81 -13.31
CA ALA A 308 -28.71 -23.13 -14.59
C ALA A 308 -29.19 -21.67 -14.58
N HIS A 309 -30.14 -21.34 -13.70
CA HIS A 309 -30.83 -20.06 -13.67
C HIS A 309 -31.10 -19.60 -12.23
N GLU A 310 -30.89 -18.33 -11.93
CA GLU A 310 -31.19 -17.70 -10.62
C GLU A 310 -32.67 -17.80 -10.22
N GLU A 311 -33.59 -17.78 -11.18
CA GLU A 311 -35.01 -18.02 -10.91
C GLU A 311 -35.25 -19.46 -10.42
N LEU A 312 -34.44 -20.43 -10.89
CA LEU A 312 -34.45 -21.79 -10.36
C LEU A 312 -33.82 -21.87 -8.96
N VAL A 313 -32.77 -21.08 -8.68
CA VAL A 313 -32.18 -20.99 -7.33
C VAL A 313 -33.18 -20.39 -6.35
N ALA A 314 -33.82 -19.28 -6.71
CA ALA A 314 -34.83 -18.63 -5.90
C ALA A 314 -36.05 -19.54 -5.68
N GLY A 315 -36.54 -20.18 -6.76
CA GLY A 315 -37.62 -21.16 -6.67
C GLY A 315 -37.25 -22.38 -5.83
N ALA A 316 -36.02 -22.90 -5.96
CA ALA A 316 -35.54 -24.01 -5.14
C ALA A 316 -35.44 -23.62 -3.66
N ARG A 317 -34.93 -22.42 -3.36
CA ARG A 317 -34.87 -21.90 -1.98
C ARG A 317 -36.24 -21.71 -1.37
N GLU A 318 -37.19 -21.16 -2.13
CA GLU A 318 -38.57 -21.00 -1.68
C GLU A 318 -39.24 -22.36 -1.43
N MET A 319 -39.08 -23.32 -2.35
CA MET A 319 -39.70 -24.64 -2.25
C MET A 319 -39.08 -25.55 -1.17
N LEU A 320 -37.77 -25.44 -0.93
CA LEU A 320 -37.07 -26.18 0.13
C LEU A 320 -37.29 -25.53 1.51
N GLY A 321 -37.31 -24.20 1.57
CA GLY A 321 -37.41 -23.42 2.79
C GLY A 321 -36.13 -23.44 3.65
N GLU A 322 -35.97 -22.46 4.54
CA GLU A 322 -34.74 -22.29 5.34
C GLU A 322 -34.40 -23.51 6.20
N ARG A 323 -35.39 -24.16 6.81
CA ARG A 323 -35.15 -25.34 7.66
C ARG A 323 -34.47 -26.48 6.91
N GLU A 324 -34.87 -26.73 5.67
CA GLU A 324 -34.28 -27.80 4.87
C GLU A 324 -32.93 -27.36 4.31
N LEU A 325 -32.78 -26.10 3.92
CA LEU A 325 -31.48 -25.54 3.52
C LEU A 325 -30.45 -25.65 4.65
N ASP A 326 -30.83 -25.36 5.91
CA ASP A 326 -29.96 -25.51 7.08
C ASP A 326 -29.53 -26.95 7.31
N ARG A 327 -30.42 -27.92 7.03
CA ARG A 327 -30.08 -29.35 7.09
C ARG A 327 -29.01 -29.71 6.07
N TRP A 328 -29.12 -29.22 4.84
CA TRP A 328 -28.12 -29.48 3.79
C TRP A 328 -26.83 -28.69 3.98
N ARG A 329 -26.91 -27.48 4.55
CA ARG A 329 -25.72 -26.73 5.02
C ARG A 329 -24.99 -27.51 6.10
N ALA A 330 -25.69 -28.17 7.03
CA ALA A 330 -25.06 -29.03 8.04
C ALA A 330 -24.27 -30.20 7.42
N VAL A 331 -24.71 -30.76 6.29
CA VAL A 331 -23.95 -31.76 5.54
C VAL A 331 -22.66 -31.16 4.97
N LEU A 332 -22.75 -29.97 4.36
CA LEU A 332 -21.58 -29.23 3.86
C LEU A 332 -20.60 -28.84 4.97
N HIS A 333 -21.10 -28.48 6.16
CA HIS A 333 -20.27 -28.20 7.33
C HIS A 333 -19.50 -29.44 7.80
N ALA A 334 -20.16 -30.59 7.92
CA ALA A 334 -19.51 -31.84 8.31
C ALA A 334 -18.45 -32.29 7.28
N TRP A 335 -18.73 -32.06 5.99
CA TRP A 335 -17.77 -32.29 4.93
C TRP A 335 -16.55 -31.37 5.06
N ALA A 336 -16.76 -30.06 5.26
CA ALA A 336 -15.69 -29.11 5.51
C ALA A 336 -14.84 -29.47 6.75
N ASP A 337 -15.49 -29.90 7.84
CA ASP A 337 -14.80 -30.35 9.06
C ASP A 337 -13.90 -31.56 8.81
N THR A 338 -14.34 -32.51 7.98
CA THR A 338 -13.54 -33.69 7.59
C THR A 338 -12.28 -33.30 6.80
N TRP A 339 -12.38 -32.33 5.89
CA TRP A 339 -11.23 -31.82 5.14
C TRP A 339 -10.29 -30.98 6.01
N ARG A 340 -10.84 -30.22 6.96
CA ARG A 340 -10.07 -29.49 7.97
C ARG A 340 -9.23 -30.44 8.84
N GLU A 341 -9.82 -31.55 9.30
CA GLU A 341 -9.10 -32.57 10.10
C GLU A 341 -7.94 -33.21 9.33
N ARG A 342 -8.07 -33.34 8.00
CA ARG A 342 -6.99 -33.81 7.11
C ARG A 342 -5.92 -32.74 6.84
N GLY A 343 -6.16 -31.49 7.25
CA GLY A 343 -5.22 -30.37 7.08
C GLY A 343 -5.20 -29.77 5.68
N TRP A 344 -6.32 -29.81 4.95
CA TRP A 344 -6.44 -29.20 3.61
C TRP A 344 -5.37 -29.66 2.59
N PRO A 345 -5.29 -30.97 2.29
CA PRO A 345 -4.30 -31.51 1.35
C PRO A 345 -4.51 -31.03 -0.10
N GLU A 346 -3.63 -31.41 -1.01
CA GLU A 346 -3.66 -30.92 -2.40
C GLU A 346 -4.98 -31.21 -3.13
N GLU A 347 -5.63 -32.32 -2.77
CA GLU A 347 -6.93 -32.77 -3.29
C GLU A 347 -8.13 -32.03 -2.70
N THR A 348 -7.91 -30.97 -1.90
CA THR A 348 -9.01 -30.19 -1.30
C THR A 348 -9.95 -29.65 -2.39
N PRO A 349 -11.27 -29.92 -2.30
CA PRO A 349 -12.27 -29.44 -3.25
C PRO A 349 -12.29 -27.91 -3.40
N ASP A 350 -12.35 -27.42 -4.64
CA ASP A 350 -12.39 -25.98 -4.97
C ASP A 350 -13.53 -25.23 -4.27
N HIS A 351 -14.66 -25.90 -4.03
CA HIS A 351 -15.78 -25.31 -3.30
C HIS A 351 -15.37 -24.92 -1.86
N LEU A 352 -14.59 -25.73 -1.16
CA LEU A 352 -14.13 -25.43 0.21
C LEU A 352 -13.11 -24.28 0.26
N LEU A 353 -12.40 -24.06 -0.85
CA LEU A 353 -11.44 -22.97 -1.00
C LEU A 353 -12.10 -21.66 -1.44
N HIS A 354 -13.08 -21.69 -2.33
CA HIS A 354 -13.62 -20.48 -2.97
C HIS A 354 -15.13 -20.26 -2.79
N GLY A 355 -15.92 -21.33 -2.66
CA GLY A 355 -17.40 -21.26 -2.58
C GLY A 355 -17.96 -21.24 -1.17
N TYR A 356 -17.26 -21.87 -0.22
CA TYR A 356 -17.73 -22.09 1.13
C TYR A 356 -17.77 -20.81 1.97
N VAL A 357 -16.73 -19.97 1.92
CA VAL A 357 -16.70 -18.69 2.65
C VAL A 357 -17.82 -17.73 2.21
N PRO A 358 -18.07 -17.50 0.89
CA PRO A 358 -19.24 -16.76 0.44
C PRO A 358 -20.57 -17.36 0.93
N MET A 359 -20.71 -18.69 0.95
CA MET A 359 -21.90 -19.37 1.47
C MET A 359 -22.10 -19.08 2.97
N LEU A 360 -21.04 -19.18 3.78
CA LEU A 360 -21.08 -18.85 5.22
C LEU A 360 -21.48 -17.40 5.47
N ARG A 361 -20.92 -16.47 4.69
CA ARG A 361 -21.29 -15.04 4.75
C ARG A 361 -22.76 -14.82 4.42
N ALA A 362 -23.27 -15.47 3.37
CA ALA A 362 -24.67 -15.36 2.97
C ALA A 362 -25.64 -15.99 3.99
N ALA A 363 -25.22 -17.05 4.68
CA ALA A 363 -25.98 -17.69 5.75
C ALA A 363 -25.88 -16.97 7.10
N GLY A 364 -24.95 -16.00 7.24
CA GLY A 364 -24.70 -15.30 8.50
C GLY A 364 -23.97 -16.14 9.56
N ASP A 365 -23.32 -17.24 9.17
CA ASP A 365 -22.55 -18.11 10.08
C ASP A 365 -21.16 -17.51 10.36
N VAL A 366 -21.14 -16.56 11.30
CA VAL A 366 -19.92 -15.81 11.67
C VAL A 366 -18.88 -16.71 12.36
N GLU A 367 -19.31 -17.68 13.15
CA GLU A 367 -18.39 -18.56 13.89
C GLU A 367 -17.55 -19.41 12.92
N ARG A 368 -18.19 -20.07 11.95
CA ARG A 368 -17.47 -20.84 10.93
C ARG A 368 -16.66 -19.94 9.99
N LEU A 369 -17.17 -18.75 9.68
CA LEU A 369 -16.44 -17.78 8.87
C LEU A 369 -15.12 -17.38 9.53
N VAL A 370 -15.15 -17.06 10.83
CA VAL A 370 -13.94 -16.75 11.62
C VAL A 370 -13.01 -17.97 11.69
N ALA A 371 -13.55 -19.17 11.86
CA ALA A 371 -12.75 -20.40 11.89
C ALA A 371 -12.01 -20.64 10.56
N CYS A 372 -12.68 -20.44 9.42
CA CYS A 372 -12.05 -20.57 8.10
C CYS A 372 -11.01 -19.49 7.82
N ALA A 373 -11.30 -18.24 8.17
CA ALA A 373 -10.41 -17.09 7.98
C ALA A 373 -9.24 -17.04 9.00
N GLY A 374 -9.30 -17.85 10.05
CA GLY A 374 -8.22 -18.02 11.02
C GLY A 374 -7.38 -19.30 10.82
N ASP A 375 -7.71 -20.13 9.83
CA ASP A 375 -7.05 -21.43 9.63
C ASP A 375 -5.77 -21.28 8.78
N GLY A 376 -4.62 -21.29 9.45
CA GLY A 376 -3.31 -21.17 8.79
C GLY A 376 -3.03 -22.26 7.75
N ARG A 377 -3.47 -23.51 7.95
CA ARG A 377 -3.27 -24.59 6.97
C ARG A 377 -4.14 -24.35 5.73
N ARG A 378 -5.35 -23.83 5.92
CA ARG A 378 -6.20 -23.42 4.80
C ARG A 378 -5.60 -22.26 4.02
N HIS A 379 -4.99 -21.28 4.71
CA HIS A 379 -4.27 -20.19 4.05
C HIS A 379 -3.07 -20.69 3.24
N GLU A 380 -2.29 -21.64 3.75
CA GLU A 380 -1.20 -22.28 2.99
C GLU A 380 -1.73 -22.97 1.72
N ARG A 381 -2.87 -23.66 1.82
CA ARG A 381 -3.51 -24.28 0.66
C ARG A 381 -4.00 -23.23 -0.34
N LEU A 382 -4.65 -22.15 0.13
CA LEU A 382 -5.06 -21.03 -0.72
C LEU A 382 -3.86 -20.40 -1.44
N LEU A 383 -2.77 -20.11 -0.72
CA LEU A 383 -1.52 -19.59 -1.28
C LEU A 383 -0.97 -20.50 -2.39
N ALA A 384 -1.02 -21.83 -2.20
CA ALA A 384 -0.55 -22.79 -3.19
C ALA A 384 -1.39 -22.74 -4.48
N VAL A 385 -2.70 -22.53 -4.38
CA VAL A 385 -3.65 -22.49 -5.51
C VAL A 385 -3.67 -21.14 -6.21
N THR A 386 -3.76 -20.04 -5.46
CA THR A 386 -3.89 -18.67 -5.99
C THR A 386 -2.53 -18.04 -6.31
N GLY A 387 -1.46 -18.55 -5.70
CA GLY A 387 -0.14 -17.97 -5.77
C GLY A 387 0.09 -16.77 -4.84
N GLY A 388 -0.87 -16.34 -4.02
CA GLY A 388 -0.71 -15.22 -3.09
C GLY A 388 -1.73 -15.22 -1.94
N ASP A 389 -1.48 -14.40 -0.90
CA ASP A 389 -2.31 -14.32 0.30
C ASP A 389 -3.52 -13.36 0.17
N ALA A 390 -3.64 -12.63 -0.94
CA ALA A 390 -4.74 -11.67 -1.16
C ALA A 390 -6.14 -12.29 -0.98
N ALA A 391 -6.34 -13.55 -1.37
CA ALA A 391 -7.60 -14.26 -1.15
C ALA A 391 -7.88 -14.47 0.34
N ALA A 392 -6.89 -14.95 1.11
CA ALA A 392 -7.01 -15.13 2.55
C ALA A 392 -7.22 -13.79 3.29
N LEU A 393 -6.50 -12.73 2.89
CA LEU A 393 -6.70 -11.38 3.43
C LEU A 393 -8.11 -10.84 3.15
N THR A 394 -8.69 -11.17 1.97
CA THR A 394 -10.08 -10.80 1.63
C THR A 394 -11.09 -11.57 2.49
N GLU A 395 -10.86 -12.86 2.75
CA GLU A 395 -11.70 -13.67 3.64
C GLU A 395 -11.63 -13.17 5.08
N ILE A 396 -10.44 -12.79 5.56
CA ILE A 396 -10.26 -12.14 6.87
C ILE A 396 -11.04 -10.83 6.93
N GLY A 397 -10.92 -9.95 5.93
CA GLY A 397 -11.67 -8.69 5.89
C GLY A 397 -13.19 -8.91 5.93
N ALA A 398 -13.69 -9.92 5.20
CA ALA A 398 -15.10 -10.30 5.24
C ALA A 398 -15.54 -10.84 6.61
N ALA A 399 -14.67 -11.58 7.30
CA ALA A 399 -14.91 -12.05 8.66
C ALA A 399 -14.88 -10.88 9.66
N GLU A 400 -13.95 -9.93 9.52
CA GLU A 400 -13.86 -8.71 10.35
C GLU A 400 -15.12 -7.86 10.20
N ASP A 401 -15.65 -7.71 8.97
CA ASP A 401 -16.93 -7.03 8.71
C ASP A 401 -18.09 -7.73 9.44
N ALA A 402 -18.17 -9.06 9.37
CA ALA A 402 -19.23 -9.84 9.99
C ALA A 402 -19.17 -9.84 11.53
N VAL A 403 -17.95 -9.78 12.09
CA VAL A 403 -17.72 -9.60 13.54
C VAL A 403 -18.13 -8.20 13.97
N LEU A 404 -17.75 -7.16 13.22
CA LEU A 404 -18.10 -5.77 13.53
C LEU A 404 -19.62 -5.53 13.45
N ALA A 405 -20.30 -6.11 12.44
CA ALA A 405 -21.76 -6.01 12.29
C ALA A 405 -22.53 -6.72 13.42
N GLY A 406 -21.92 -7.68 14.11
CA GLY A 406 -22.50 -8.40 15.24
C GLY A 406 -21.65 -8.29 16.50
N VAL A 407 -21.13 -7.10 16.79
CA VAL A 407 -20.21 -6.84 17.91
C VAL A 407 -20.80 -7.18 19.28
N ASP A 408 -22.14 -7.12 19.40
CA ASP A 408 -22.86 -7.42 20.64
C ASP A 408 -22.84 -8.90 21.01
N ARG A 409 -22.43 -9.80 20.10
CA ARG A 409 -22.29 -11.22 20.40
C ARG A 409 -21.13 -11.46 21.36
N GLU A 410 -21.34 -12.39 22.29
CA GLU A 410 -20.30 -12.86 23.20
C GLU A 410 -19.11 -13.45 22.41
N GLY A 411 -17.88 -13.12 22.81
CA GLY A 411 -16.67 -13.57 22.13
C GLY A 411 -16.28 -12.80 20.85
N SER A 412 -16.97 -11.70 20.51
CA SER A 412 -16.66 -10.88 19.33
C SER A 412 -15.23 -10.31 19.35
N VAL A 413 -14.75 -9.85 20.51
CA VAL A 413 -13.37 -9.35 20.69
C VAL A 413 -12.34 -10.47 20.51
N ALA A 414 -12.60 -11.67 21.03
CA ALA A 414 -11.72 -12.82 20.84
C ALA A 414 -11.68 -13.28 19.37
N ALA A 415 -12.82 -13.23 18.66
CA ALA A 415 -12.87 -13.48 17.22
C ALA A 415 -12.08 -12.43 16.43
N ALA A 416 -12.24 -11.14 16.75
CA ALA A 416 -11.47 -10.06 16.14
C ALA A 416 -9.96 -10.22 16.40
N LEU A 417 -9.56 -10.65 17.59
CA LEU A 417 -8.15 -10.88 17.92
C LEU A 417 -7.56 -12.03 17.08
N ARG A 418 -8.29 -13.14 16.92
CA ARG A 418 -7.88 -14.25 16.05
C ARG A 418 -7.64 -13.78 14.62
N LEU A 419 -8.56 -12.99 14.07
CA LEU A 419 -8.46 -12.43 12.72
C LEU A 419 -7.29 -11.45 12.60
N ALA A 420 -7.10 -10.56 13.60
CA ALA A 420 -5.99 -9.61 13.61
C ALA A 420 -4.62 -10.31 13.65
N LEU A 421 -4.47 -11.36 14.44
CA LEU A 421 -3.25 -12.18 14.45
C LEU A 421 -3.05 -12.92 13.12
N ALA A 422 -4.09 -13.55 12.58
CA ALA A 422 -4.01 -14.22 11.27
C ALA A 422 -3.61 -13.25 10.16
N ARG A 423 -4.17 -12.03 10.15
CA ARG A 423 -3.82 -10.97 9.22
C ARG A 423 -2.38 -10.51 9.38
N ALA A 424 -1.93 -10.28 10.61
CA ALA A 424 -0.57 -9.85 10.90
C ALA A 424 0.46 -10.90 10.42
N LEU A 425 0.16 -12.19 10.63
CA LEU A 425 0.97 -13.29 10.12
C LEU A 425 1.06 -13.25 8.58
N LEU A 426 -0.06 -13.15 7.87
CA LEU A 426 -0.07 -13.10 6.40
C LEU A 426 0.63 -11.86 5.85
N LEU A 427 0.39 -10.68 6.42
CA LEU A 427 1.02 -9.43 5.98
C LEU A 427 2.53 -9.45 6.20
N ARG A 428 2.99 -10.02 7.32
CA ARG A 428 4.41 -10.23 7.60
C ARG A 428 5.02 -11.21 6.59
N ASP A 429 4.40 -12.37 6.41
CA ASP A 429 4.93 -13.41 5.53
C ASP A 429 4.97 -12.95 4.07
N SER A 430 3.94 -12.22 3.62
CA SER A 430 3.93 -11.55 2.32
C SER A 430 4.97 -10.43 2.21
N GLY A 431 5.11 -9.60 3.25
CA GLY A 431 6.09 -8.50 3.27
C GLY A 431 7.54 -8.96 3.23
N ASN A 432 7.83 -10.12 3.84
CA ASN A 432 9.15 -10.75 3.87
C ASN A 432 9.59 -11.32 2.52
N VAL A 433 8.67 -11.51 1.56
CA VAL A 433 9.03 -12.03 0.23
C VAL A 433 9.95 -11.05 -0.50
N PRO A 434 11.21 -11.44 -0.82
CA PRO A 434 12.12 -10.55 -1.52
C PRO A 434 11.66 -10.30 -2.96
N LEU A 435 11.84 -9.08 -3.48
CA LEU A 435 11.52 -8.74 -4.88
C LEU A 435 12.22 -9.64 -5.91
N PRO A 436 13.47 -10.09 -5.71
CA PRO A 436 14.12 -11.05 -6.59
C PRO A 436 13.33 -12.36 -6.76
N LEU A 437 12.57 -12.79 -5.75
CA LEU A 437 11.74 -13.99 -5.84
C LEU A 437 10.55 -13.79 -6.78
N LEU A 438 9.92 -12.60 -6.75
CA LEU A 438 8.86 -12.23 -7.70
C LEU A 438 9.38 -12.23 -9.13
N VAL A 439 10.55 -11.61 -9.35
CA VAL A 439 11.24 -11.60 -10.65
C VAL A 439 11.57 -13.03 -11.11
N GLY A 440 12.02 -13.89 -10.20
CA GLY A 440 12.27 -15.31 -10.46
C GLY A 440 11.01 -16.06 -10.92
N TRP A 441 9.86 -15.83 -10.28
CA TRP A 441 8.60 -16.45 -10.69
C TRP A 441 8.18 -16.06 -12.12
N VAL A 442 8.31 -14.77 -12.48
CA VAL A 442 8.09 -14.31 -13.85
C VAL A 442 9.08 -14.99 -14.82
N ALA A 443 10.35 -15.11 -14.42
CA ALA A 443 11.40 -15.73 -15.24
C ALA A 443 11.12 -17.21 -15.56
N VAL A 444 10.47 -17.95 -14.66
CA VAL A 444 10.10 -19.38 -14.84
C VAL A 444 8.67 -19.60 -15.38
N GLY A 445 8.09 -18.56 -15.99
CA GLY A 445 6.79 -18.61 -16.65
C GLY A 445 5.59 -18.64 -15.71
N GLN A 446 5.71 -18.06 -14.52
CA GLN A 446 4.63 -17.94 -13.52
C GLN A 446 4.34 -16.46 -13.16
N PRO A 447 3.97 -15.61 -14.15
CA PRO A 447 3.74 -14.19 -13.90
C PRO A 447 2.53 -13.93 -12.99
N ASP A 448 1.46 -14.73 -13.11
CA ASP A 448 0.24 -14.55 -12.29
C ASP A 448 0.52 -14.81 -10.81
N ARG A 449 1.37 -15.80 -10.50
CA ARG A 449 1.85 -16.06 -9.14
C ARG A 449 2.68 -14.89 -8.61
N ALA A 450 3.56 -14.33 -9.42
CA ALA A 450 4.36 -13.17 -9.03
C ALA A 450 3.49 -11.93 -8.74
N VAL A 451 2.47 -11.68 -9.58
CA VAL A 451 1.49 -10.59 -9.36
C VAL A 451 0.67 -10.85 -8.09
N ALA A 452 0.22 -12.08 -7.86
CA ALA A 452 -0.52 -12.45 -6.66
C ALA A 452 0.30 -12.20 -5.38
N LEU A 453 1.58 -12.59 -5.37
CA LEU A 453 2.48 -12.29 -4.25
C LEU A 453 2.68 -10.78 -4.07
N ALA A 454 2.92 -10.03 -5.15
CA ALA A 454 3.09 -8.58 -5.08
C ALA A 454 1.85 -7.87 -4.50
N ARG A 455 0.64 -8.29 -4.90
CA ARG A 455 -0.64 -7.76 -4.37
C ARG A 455 -0.91 -8.14 -2.92
N SER A 456 -0.25 -9.17 -2.42
CA SER A 456 -0.39 -9.60 -1.02
C SER A 456 0.51 -8.81 -0.06
N MET A 457 1.48 -8.06 -0.60
CA MET A 457 2.30 -7.12 0.15
C MET A 457 1.49 -5.87 0.55
N ALA A 458 1.98 -5.12 1.54
CA ALA A 458 1.35 -3.88 2.00
C ALA A 458 2.20 -2.63 1.68
N GLY A 459 1.52 -1.49 1.53
CA GLY A 459 2.15 -0.18 1.41
C GLY A 459 3.10 -0.05 0.22
N VAL A 460 4.27 0.55 0.45
CA VAL A 460 5.30 0.78 -0.57
C VAL A 460 5.75 -0.52 -1.24
N ARG A 461 5.88 -1.61 -0.47
CA ARG A 461 6.37 -2.91 -0.95
C ARG A 461 5.47 -3.52 -2.03
N ALA A 462 4.16 -3.29 -1.96
CA ALA A 462 3.23 -3.72 -3.00
C ALA A 462 3.49 -3.02 -4.33
N VAL A 463 3.70 -1.69 -4.29
CA VAL A 463 4.05 -0.87 -5.47
C VAL A 463 5.37 -1.34 -6.06
N GLU A 464 6.38 -1.49 -5.21
CA GLU A 464 7.71 -1.99 -5.58
C GLU A 464 7.66 -3.39 -6.21
N GLY A 465 6.86 -4.29 -5.62
CA GLY A 465 6.60 -5.64 -6.14
C GLY A 465 5.99 -5.64 -7.53
N LEU A 466 4.92 -4.85 -7.73
CA LEU A 466 4.28 -4.70 -9.04
C LEU A 466 5.24 -4.10 -10.06
N CYS A 467 6.03 -3.09 -9.67
CA CYS A 467 7.05 -2.50 -10.53
C CYS A 467 8.16 -3.50 -10.90
N ALA A 468 8.62 -4.33 -9.97
CA ALA A 468 9.62 -5.36 -10.23
C ALA A 468 9.10 -6.43 -11.21
N VAL A 469 7.84 -6.86 -11.05
CA VAL A 469 7.16 -7.79 -11.97
C VAL A 469 6.99 -7.15 -13.35
N ALA A 470 6.48 -5.91 -13.42
CA ALA A 470 6.33 -5.17 -14.67
C ALA A 470 7.66 -5.02 -15.41
N TRP A 471 8.74 -4.73 -14.68
CA TRP A 471 10.07 -4.65 -15.27
C TRP A 471 10.50 -5.97 -15.92
N LYS A 472 10.36 -7.11 -15.23
CA LYS A 472 10.74 -8.41 -15.79
C LYS A 472 9.86 -8.80 -16.98
N LEU A 473 8.58 -8.44 -16.98
CA LEU A 473 7.69 -8.63 -18.14
C LEU A 473 8.14 -7.81 -19.35
N LEU A 474 8.69 -6.60 -19.15
CA LEU A 474 9.28 -5.82 -20.24
C LEU A 474 10.51 -6.50 -20.86
N ASP A 475 11.34 -7.16 -20.05
CA ASP A 475 12.47 -7.95 -20.55
C ASP A 475 12.02 -9.17 -21.38
N GLN A 476 10.85 -9.73 -21.08
CA GLN A 476 10.23 -10.83 -21.85
C GLN A 476 9.38 -10.35 -23.04
N GLY A 477 9.21 -9.03 -23.22
CA GLY A 477 8.42 -8.45 -24.31
C GLY A 477 6.92 -8.32 -24.03
N GLU A 478 6.44 -8.62 -22.83
CA GLU A 478 5.02 -8.54 -22.43
C GLU A 478 4.61 -7.10 -22.05
N ARG A 479 4.78 -6.16 -22.98
CA ARG A 479 4.59 -4.72 -22.75
C ARG A 479 3.21 -4.33 -22.22
N GLN A 480 2.13 -4.91 -22.75
CA GLN A 480 0.76 -4.56 -22.34
C GLN A 480 0.48 -4.93 -20.88
N ARG A 481 0.96 -6.09 -20.43
CA ARG A 481 0.80 -6.50 -19.03
C ARG A 481 1.63 -5.64 -18.10
N ALA A 482 2.86 -5.30 -18.50
CA ALA A 482 3.70 -4.39 -17.72
C ALA A 482 3.09 -2.98 -17.58
N GLU A 483 2.44 -2.47 -18.63
CA GLU A 483 1.73 -1.18 -18.59
C GLU A 483 0.53 -1.23 -17.63
N ALA A 484 -0.28 -2.29 -17.69
CA ALA A 484 -1.39 -2.48 -16.75
C ALA A 484 -0.94 -2.56 -15.28
N LEU A 485 0.19 -3.24 -15.01
CA LEU A 485 0.77 -3.30 -13.67
C LEU A 485 1.36 -1.96 -13.22
N ALA A 486 1.94 -1.18 -14.13
CA ALA A 486 2.42 0.17 -13.82
C ALA A 486 1.25 1.10 -13.47
N ASP A 487 0.13 1.02 -14.20
CA ASP A 487 -1.09 1.79 -13.91
C ASP A 487 -1.70 1.39 -12.56
N GLU A 488 -1.63 0.11 -12.19
CA GLU A 488 -2.05 -0.38 -10.87
C GLU A 488 -1.12 0.11 -9.76
N ALA A 489 0.19 -0.01 -9.94
CA ALA A 489 1.20 0.44 -8.99
C ALA A 489 1.10 1.97 -8.75
N GLU A 490 0.83 2.74 -9.80
CA GLU A 490 0.60 4.18 -9.72
C GLU A 490 -0.62 4.52 -8.88
N ARG A 491 -1.77 3.86 -9.12
CA ARG A 491 -3.00 4.06 -8.32
C ARG A 491 -2.79 3.68 -6.86
N LEU A 492 -2.09 2.57 -6.60
CA LEU A 492 -1.77 2.16 -5.22
C LEU A 492 -0.85 3.16 -4.53
N GLY A 493 0.17 3.66 -5.24
CA GLY A 493 1.09 4.68 -4.73
C GLY A 493 0.42 6.03 -4.43
N GLU A 494 -0.58 6.42 -5.20
CA GLU A 494 -1.37 7.65 -4.95
C GLU A 494 -2.19 7.58 -3.65
N GLY A 495 -2.64 6.39 -3.28
CA GLY A 495 -3.38 6.13 -2.04
C GLY A 495 -2.51 6.09 -0.78
N LEU A 496 -1.18 6.12 -0.92
CA LEU A 496 -0.28 6.10 0.23
C LEU A 496 -0.21 7.47 0.94
N PRO A 497 -0.01 7.48 2.28
CA PRO A 497 0.23 8.72 3.04
C PRO A 497 1.41 9.52 2.45
N THR A 498 1.28 10.85 2.43
CA THR A 498 2.30 11.73 1.83
C THR A 498 3.61 11.72 2.63
N GLY A 499 4.76 11.66 1.94
CA GLY A 499 6.09 11.63 2.56
C GLY A 499 6.83 10.32 2.42
N ASP A 500 7.29 9.79 3.55
CA ASP A 500 8.25 8.68 3.66
C ASP A 500 7.79 7.39 2.96
N THR A 501 6.49 7.24 2.67
CA THR A 501 5.94 6.10 1.90
C THR A 501 5.62 6.43 0.44
N ARG A 502 5.15 7.65 0.14
CA ARG A 502 4.68 8.01 -1.20
C ARG A 502 5.82 8.28 -2.17
N ASP A 503 6.90 8.91 -1.71
CA ASP A 503 8.02 9.30 -2.55
C ASP A 503 8.82 8.07 -3.07
N PRO A 504 9.14 7.06 -2.24
CA PRO A 504 9.76 5.81 -2.72
C PRO A 504 8.86 5.05 -3.70
N ALA A 505 7.55 4.95 -3.42
CA ALA A 505 6.58 4.30 -4.30
C ALA A 505 6.52 4.99 -5.68
N ALA A 506 6.46 6.32 -5.69
CA ALA A 506 6.48 7.10 -6.93
C ALA A 506 7.80 6.93 -7.69
N ALA A 507 8.94 6.85 -6.98
CA ALA A 507 10.23 6.62 -7.61
C ALA A 507 10.28 5.26 -8.34
N ALA A 508 9.77 4.19 -7.74
CA ALA A 508 9.68 2.87 -8.37
C ALA A 508 8.82 2.88 -9.65
N VAL A 509 7.66 3.55 -9.60
CA VAL A 509 6.76 3.70 -10.76
C VAL A 509 7.43 4.46 -11.90
N ILE A 510 8.13 5.58 -11.61
CA ILE A 510 8.81 6.38 -12.62
C ILE A 510 9.83 5.54 -13.40
N LEU A 511 10.55 4.65 -12.74
CA LEU A 511 11.57 3.83 -13.39
C LEU A 511 10.95 2.85 -14.40
N VAL A 512 9.79 2.27 -14.08
CA VAL A 512 9.02 1.44 -15.03
C VAL A 512 8.48 2.29 -16.18
N LEU A 513 7.95 3.49 -15.91
CA LEU A 513 7.45 4.41 -16.95
C LEU A 513 8.57 4.84 -17.92
N VAL A 514 9.78 5.09 -17.42
CA VAL A 514 10.97 5.38 -18.24
C VAL A 514 11.27 4.22 -19.18
N ARG A 515 11.23 2.97 -18.68
CA ARG A 515 11.45 1.76 -19.49
C ARG A 515 10.35 1.54 -20.52
N LEU A 516 9.10 1.85 -20.17
CA LEU A 516 7.95 1.88 -21.08
C LEU A 516 8.07 3.00 -22.13
N ARG A 517 8.97 3.97 -21.96
CA ARG A 517 9.09 5.20 -22.77
C ARG A 517 7.90 6.16 -22.62
N ALA A 518 7.21 6.10 -21.49
CA ALA A 518 6.15 7.04 -21.11
C ALA A 518 6.76 8.26 -20.41
N TYR A 519 7.62 9.01 -21.11
CA TYR A 519 8.48 10.04 -20.53
C TYR A 519 7.68 11.21 -19.93
N GLU A 520 6.59 11.61 -20.56
CA GLU A 520 5.67 12.67 -20.08
C GLU A 520 5.05 12.30 -18.73
N ARG A 521 4.55 11.07 -18.59
CA ARG A 521 4.00 10.56 -17.33
C ARG A 521 5.08 10.49 -16.25
N ALA A 522 6.27 10.01 -16.61
CA ALA A 522 7.43 9.96 -15.71
C ALA A 522 7.85 11.36 -15.20
N GLU A 523 7.87 12.38 -16.07
CA GLU A 523 8.18 13.77 -15.69
C GLU A 523 7.13 14.37 -14.75
N GLN A 524 5.85 14.15 -15.04
CA GLN A 524 4.76 14.64 -14.19
C GLN A 524 4.86 14.07 -12.78
N ARG A 525 5.14 12.77 -12.66
CA ARG A 525 5.33 12.11 -11.36
C ARG A 525 6.59 12.56 -10.66
N LEU A 526 7.69 12.70 -11.38
CA LEU A 526 8.95 13.14 -10.79
C LEU A 526 8.82 14.52 -10.12
N ARG A 527 8.02 15.43 -10.68
CA ARG A 527 7.76 16.76 -10.10
C ARG A 527 6.95 16.72 -8.80
N THR A 528 6.32 15.60 -8.47
CA THR A 528 5.63 15.41 -7.18
C THR A 528 6.58 15.01 -6.05
N ILE A 529 7.79 14.53 -6.38
CA ILE A 529 8.79 14.10 -5.39
C ILE A 529 9.71 15.26 -5.05
N THR A 530 9.77 15.64 -3.78
CA THR A 530 10.59 16.77 -3.28
C THR A 530 11.74 16.32 -2.37
N THR A 531 11.77 15.04 -2.02
CA THR A 531 12.80 14.41 -1.18
C THR A 531 13.95 13.84 -2.02
N TYR A 532 14.93 13.24 -1.34
CA TYR A 532 16.09 12.61 -1.98
C TYR A 532 15.70 11.41 -2.87
N ASP A 533 14.51 10.81 -2.67
CA ASP A 533 13.99 9.71 -3.48
C ASP A 533 13.81 10.09 -4.97
N GLY A 534 13.69 11.38 -5.28
CA GLY A 534 13.55 11.89 -6.65
C GLY A 534 14.85 11.91 -7.46
N VAL A 535 16.01 11.83 -6.80
CA VAL A 535 17.33 11.95 -7.45
C VAL A 535 17.55 10.85 -8.49
N ARG A 536 17.30 9.60 -8.10
CA ARG A 536 17.51 8.43 -8.94
C ARG A 536 16.57 8.39 -10.16
N PRO A 537 15.23 8.48 -10.01
CA PRO A 537 14.32 8.48 -11.16
C PRO A 537 14.59 9.65 -12.11
N ARG A 538 15.01 10.83 -11.59
CA ARG A 538 15.43 11.97 -12.43
C ARG A 538 16.61 11.60 -13.32
N ARG A 539 17.66 11.01 -12.75
CA ARG A 539 18.83 10.57 -13.51
C ARG A 539 18.46 9.57 -14.60
N ALA A 540 17.70 8.54 -14.26
CA ALA A 540 17.28 7.51 -15.22
C ALA A 540 16.43 8.10 -16.37
N LEU A 541 15.53 9.03 -16.05
CA LEU A 541 14.71 9.73 -17.02
C LEU A 541 15.54 10.64 -17.93
N VAL A 542 16.51 11.39 -17.38
CA VAL A 542 17.43 12.20 -18.18
C VAL A 542 18.24 11.32 -19.12
N ASP A 543 18.84 10.23 -18.63
CA ASP A 543 19.63 9.31 -19.45
C ASP A 543 18.77 8.72 -20.60
N ALA A 544 17.51 8.36 -20.32
CA ALA A 544 16.58 7.87 -21.32
C ALA A 544 16.14 8.93 -22.34
N LEU A 545 15.91 10.18 -21.90
CA LEU A 545 15.59 11.31 -22.79
C LEU A 545 16.76 11.62 -23.72
N LEU A 546 17.99 11.61 -23.20
CA LEU A 546 19.21 11.80 -23.99
C LEU A 546 19.36 10.70 -25.04
N ALA A 547 19.19 9.43 -24.65
CA ALA A 547 19.23 8.30 -25.57
C ALA A 547 18.11 8.36 -26.64
N ALA A 548 16.95 8.93 -26.30
CA ALA A 548 15.84 9.16 -27.23
C ALA A 548 15.98 10.45 -28.08
N GLY A 549 17.06 11.22 -27.91
CA GLY A 549 17.28 12.48 -28.62
C GLY A 549 16.39 13.65 -28.17
N ARG A 550 15.76 13.56 -27.00
CA ARG A 550 14.86 14.58 -26.40
C ARG A 550 15.64 15.56 -25.50
N TYR A 551 16.70 16.15 -26.05
CA TYR A 551 17.67 16.93 -25.27
C TYR A 551 17.09 18.16 -24.54
N GLU A 552 16.14 18.86 -25.14
CA GLU A 552 15.54 20.07 -24.54
C GLU A 552 14.83 19.75 -23.21
N ARG A 553 14.13 18.61 -23.14
CA ARG A 553 13.46 18.16 -21.91
C ARG A 553 14.46 17.70 -20.87
N ALA A 554 15.52 17.01 -21.29
CA ALA A 554 16.62 16.63 -20.41
C ALA A 554 17.27 17.87 -19.75
N VAL A 555 17.51 18.94 -20.53
CA VAL A 555 18.01 20.23 -20.03
C VAL A 555 17.08 20.83 -18.97
N VAL A 556 15.77 20.85 -19.22
CA VAL A 556 14.78 21.37 -18.25
C VAL A 556 14.85 20.60 -16.93
N LEU A 557 14.81 19.26 -16.98
CA LEU A 557 14.88 18.42 -15.78
C LEU A 557 16.21 18.59 -15.02
N GLY A 558 17.32 18.71 -15.74
CA GLY A 558 18.63 18.95 -15.13
C GLY A 558 18.71 20.26 -14.36
N ARG A 559 18.01 21.31 -14.82
CA ARG A 559 17.94 22.61 -14.13
C ARG A 559 16.98 22.61 -12.93
N GLU A 560 15.93 21.80 -12.97
CA GLU A 560 14.96 21.63 -11.89
C GLU A 560 15.52 20.85 -10.69
N GLU A 561 16.68 20.19 -10.82
CA GLU A 561 17.31 19.44 -9.73
C GLU A 561 17.62 20.33 -8.50
N SER A 562 17.07 19.91 -7.36
CA SER A 562 17.16 20.63 -6.09
C SER A 562 18.47 20.36 -5.36
N PHE A 563 19.04 19.16 -5.50
CA PHE A 563 20.28 18.77 -4.84
C PHE A 563 21.51 19.19 -5.66
N PRO A 564 22.39 20.07 -5.13
CA PRO A 564 23.50 20.61 -5.91
C PRO A 564 24.49 19.55 -6.45
N ASN A 565 24.77 18.49 -5.69
CA ASN A 565 25.67 17.40 -6.14
C ASN A 565 25.07 16.65 -7.34
N GLU A 566 23.77 16.38 -7.30
CA GLU A 566 23.08 15.68 -8.38
C GLU A 566 22.89 16.58 -9.60
N ARG A 567 22.76 17.89 -9.40
CA ARG A 567 22.73 18.86 -10.49
C ARG A 567 24.02 18.85 -11.31
N ILE A 568 25.17 18.71 -10.65
CA ILE A 568 26.47 18.50 -11.32
C ILE A 568 26.38 17.26 -12.21
N VAL A 569 26.03 16.12 -11.62
CA VAL A 569 25.98 14.82 -12.28
C VAL A 569 25.06 14.85 -13.51
N VAL A 570 23.84 15.36 -13.36
CA VAL A 570 22.83 15.39 -14.42
C VAL A 570 23.22 16.38 -15.53
N ARG A 571 23.65 17.61 -15.19
CA ARG A 571 24.04 18.62 -16.20
C ARG A 571 25.30 18.22 -16.96
N SER A 572 26.29 17.61 -16.30
CA SER A 572 27.48 17.09 -16.99
C SER A 572 27.12 16.04 -18.04
N ARG A 573 26.23 15.08 -17.72
CA ARG A 573 25.75 14.09 -18.70
C ARG A 573 25.04 14.71 -19.90
N ILE A 574 24.19 15.72 -19.65
CA ILE A 574 23.47 16.43 -20.71
C ILE A 574 24.46 17.11 -21.67
N VAL A 575 25.44 17.82 -21.12
CA VAL A 575 26.45 18.52 -21.90
C VAL A 575 27.31 17.55 -22.71
N GLU A 576 27.80 16.47 -22.09
CA GLU A 576 28.56 15.42 -22.77
C GLU A 576 27.76 14.75 -23.88
N ALA A 577 26.47 14.47 -23.65
CA ALA A 577 25.58 13.89 -24.66
C ALA A 577 25.29 14.85 -25.82
N LEU A 578 25.12 16.15 -25.55
CA LEU A 578 24.93 17.17 -26.59
C LEU A 578 26.17 17.27 -27.50
N VAL A 579 27.38 17.27 -26.92
CA VAL A 579 28.63 17.27 -27.70
C VAL A 579 28.74 16.00 -28.54
N ARG A 580 28.49 14.82 -27.96
CA ARG A 580 28.52 13.54 -28.69
C ARG A 580 27.50 13.49 -29.84
N ALA A 581 26.38 14.21 -29.70
CA ALA A 581 25.36 14.36 -30.73
C ALA A 581 25.67 15.46 -31.77
N GLY A 582 26.81 16.16 -31.66
CA GLY A 582 27.19 17.26 -32.55
C GLY A 582 26.47 18.59 -32.29
N ARG A 583 25.71 18.71 -31.19
CA ARG A 583 24.94 19.92 -30.80
C ARG A 583 25.79 20.84 -29.91
N VAL A 584 26.96 21.25 -30.41
CA VAL A 584 27.98 21.97 -29.62
C VAL A 584 27.47 23.30 -29.06
N ASP A 585 26.77 24.11 -29.86
CA ASP A 585 26.24 25.41 -29.41
C ASP A 585 25.25 25.27 -28.24
N GLU A 586 24.49 24.18 -28.20
CA GLU A 586 23.58 23.87 -27.11
C GLU A 586 24.31 23.40 -25.86
N ALA A 587 25.34 22.57 -26.02
CA ALA A 587 26.21 22.13 -24.93
C ALA A 587 26.88 23.34 -24.25
N ILE A 588 27.39 24.29 -25.04
CA ILE A 588 27.97 25.54 -24.55
C ILE A 588 26.90 26.35 -23.83
N ARG A 589 25.74 26.61 -24.44
CA ARG A 589 24.66 27.37 -23.79
C ARG A 589 24.21 26.75 -22.47
N GLU A 590 24.11 25.43 -22.39
CA GLU A 590 23.73 24.75 -21.16
C GLU A 590 24.82 24.84 -20.08
N ALA A 591 26.09 24.63 -20.43
CA ALA A 591 27.17 24.71 -19.46
C ALA A 591 27.33 26.13 -18.88
N TRP A 592 27.13 27.17 -19.70
CA TRP A 592 27.22 28.57 -19.28
C TRP A 592 25.95 29.10 -18.59
N ALA A 593 24.88 28.32 -18.52
CA ALA A 593 23.66 28.72 -17.85
C ALA A 593 23.93 29.07 -16.36
N PRO A 594 23.31 30.14 -15.83
CA PRO A 594 23.53 30.59 -14.46
C PRO A 594 23.10 29.52 -13.46
N ASP A 595 23.89 29.33 -12.41
CA ASP A 595 23.60 28.41 -11.30
C ASP A 595 23.67 29.18 -9.97
N LYS A 596 22.90 28.73 -8.97
CA LYS A 596 22.95 29.28 -7.60
C LYS A 596 24.31 29.04 -6.95
N GLU A 597 24.99 27.95 -7.34
CA GLU A 597 26.27 27.53 -6.79
C GLU A 597 27.35 27.58 -7.89
N LEU A 598 28.29 28.53 -7.80
CA LEU A 598 29.38 28.68 -8.79
C LEU A 598 30.21 27.40 -8.96
N ALA A 599 30.33 26.59 -7.90
CA ALA A 599 31.02 25.29 -7.96
C ALA A 599 30.38 24.33 -8.97
N VAL A 600 29.05 24.30 -9.04
CA VAL A 600 28.31 23.44 -9.96
C VAL A 600 28.64 23.83 -11.40
N ARG A 601 28.58 25.14 -11.71
CA ARG A 601 28.91 25.65 -13.05
C ARG A 601 30.37 25.38 -13.43
N ALA A 602 31.31 25.60 -12.50
CA ALA A 602 32.72 25.31 -12.72
C ALA A 602 32.97 23.84 -13.10
N VAL A 603 32.33 22.89 -12.40
CA VAL A 603 32.46 21.45 -12.71
C VAL A 603 31.85 21.11 -14.06
N VAL A 604 30.66 21.63 -14.38
CA VAL A 604 30.00 21.39 -15.68
C VAL A 604 30.83 21.96 -16.83
N LEU A 605 31.44 23.15 -16.67
CA LEU A 605 32.35 23.74 -17.66
C LEU A 605 33.63 22.92 -17.85
N LEU A 606 34.20 22.35 -16.78
CA LEU A 606 35.35 21.45 -16.90
C LEU A 606 34.97 20.18 -17.68
N ARG A 607 33.80 19.58 -17.40
CA ARG A 607 33.29 18.42 -18.15
C ARG A 607 33.01 18.74 -19.61
N LEU A 608 32.43 19.91 -19.89
CA LEU A 608 32.28 20.42 -21.26
C LEU A 608 33.64 20.46 -21.98
N SER A 609 34.67 21.01 -21.33
CA SER A 609 35.99 21.16 -21.94
C SER A 609 36.63 19.83 -22.34
N VAL A 610 36.43 18.79 -21.52
CA VAL A 610 36.88 17.42 -21.84
C VAL A 610 36.15 16.91 -23.07
N ALA A 611 34.81 16.94 -23.06
CA ALA A 611 34.00 16.45 -24.17
C ALA A 611 34.30 17.19 -25.49
N LEU A 612 34.47 18.51 -25.45
CA LEU A 612 34.83 19.32 -26.62
C LEU A 612 36.24 18.98 -27.15
N SER A 613 37.20 18.77 -26.25
CA SER A 613 38.56 18.38 -26.64
C SER A 613 38.56 17.02 -27.35
N GLU A 614 37.83 16.04 -26.80
CA GLU A 614 37.67 14.71 -27.41
C GLU A 614 36.97 14.76 -28.77
N ALA A 615 36.02 15.69 -28.93
CA ALA A 615 35.29 15.91 -30.19
C ALA A 615 36.03 16.83 -31.19
N GLY A 616 37.21 17.35 -30.86
CA GLY A 616 38.04 18.17 -31.76
C GLY A 616 37.74 19.69 -31.77
N TYR A 617 36.97 20.20 -30.81
CA TYR A 617 36.61 21.62 -30.67
C TYR A 617 37.53 22.35 -29.69
N GLY A 618 38.81 22.49 -30.05
CA GLY A 618 39.86 22.98 -29.14
C GLY A 618 39.67 24.41 -28.61
N ASP A 619 39.23 25.35 -29.46
CA ASP A 619 39.05 26.76 -29.05
C ASP A 619 37.90 26.92 -28.05
N ASP A 620 36.78 26.22 -28.28
CA ASP A 620 35.64 26.21 -27.36
C ASP A 620 35.98 25.48 -26.05
N ALA A 621 36.80 24.43 -26.11
CA ALA A 621 37.30 23.74 -24.93
C ALA A 621 38.15 24.68 -24.04
N LEU A 622 39.05 25.46 -24.64
CA LEU A 622 39.83 26.49 -23.93
C LEU A 622 38.93 27.58 -23.34
N GLY A 623 37.89 27.99 -24.06
CA GLY A 623 36.88 28.92 -23.56
C GLY A 623 36.18 28.41 -22.29
N ALA A 624 35.76 27.14 -22.29
CA ALA A 624 35.14 26.49 -21.13
C ALA A 624 36.12 26.37 -19.94
N GLN A 625 37.40 26.05 -20.18
CA GLN A 625 38.43 26.01 -19.14
C GLN A 625 38.67 27.37 -18.50
N CYS A 626 38.72 28.44 -19.30
CA CYS A 626 38.84 29.81 -18.81
C CYS A 626 37.64 30.21 -17.96
N GLY A 627 36.42 29.89 -18.40
CA GLY A 627 35.19 30.11 -17.62
C GLY A 627 35.21 29.39 -16.27
N ALA A 628 35.59 28.12 -16.26
CA ALA A 628 35.72 27.35 -15.03
C ALA A 628 36.79 27.92 -14.08
N ALA A 629 37.90 28.45 -14.61
CA ALA A 629 38.93 29.11 -13.80
C ALA A 629 38.40 30.40 -13.14
N LEU A 630 37.64 31.22 -13.87
CA LEU A 630 37.02 32.43 -13.35
C LEU A 630 36.00 32.13 -12.25
N ASP A 631 35.17 31.11 -12.43
CA ASP A 631 34.21 30.67 -11.41
C ASP A 631 34.91 30.19 -10.14
N ARG A 632 36.01 29.45 -10.28
CA ARG A 632 36.83 29.02 -9.14
C ARG A 632 37.56 30.15 -8.44
N MET A 633 37.98 31.20 -9.15
CA MET A 633 38.56 32.38 -8.52
C MET A 633 37.51 33.20 -7.77
N SER A 634 36.26 33.14 -8.23
CA SER A 634 35.13 33.90 -7.69
C SER A 634 34.37 33.14 -6.58
N MET A 635 34.59 31.83 -6.43
CA MET A 635 33.92 31.03 -5.41
C MET A 635 34.56 31.23 -4.02
N GLY A 636 33.74 31.33 -2.98
CA GLY A 636 34.21 31.38 -1.59
C GLY A 636 34.74 30.03 -1.07
N SER A 637 35.50 30.05 0.03
CA SER A 637 36.11 28.86 0.64
C SER A 637 35.09 27.76 1.00
N SER A 638 33.87 28.13 1.40
CA SER A 638 32.78 27.20 1.72
C SER A 638 32.35 26.35 0.51
N GLY A 639 32.24 26.95 -0.69
CA GLY A 639 31.89 26.23 -1.91
C GLY A 639 32.97 25.25 -2.37
N ALA A 640 34.25 25.63 -2.22
CA ALA A 640 35.39 24.77 -2.55
C ALA A 640 35.54 23.57 -1.59
N VAL A 641 35.06 23.70 -0.35
CA VAL A 641 35.02 22.59 0.62
C VAL A 641 33.84 21.65 0.34
N LYS A 642 32.65 22.20 0.05
CA LYS A 642 31.41 21.46 -0.14
C LYS A 642 31.42 20.53 -1.37
N PHE A 643 32.00 20.96 -2.49
CA PHE A 643 32.03 20.22 -3.77
C PHE A 643 33.44 19.74 -4.15
N ARG A 644 34.28 19.48 -3.14
CA ARG A 644 35.70 19.23 -3.31
C ARG A 644 35.98 18.00 -4.18
N TRP A 645 35.19 16.94 -4.02
CA TRP A 645 35.39 15.68 -4.72
C TRP A 645 35.12 15.81 -6.22
N GLU A 646 33.98 16.40 -6.56
CA GLU A 646 33.52 16.62 -7.94
C GLU A 646 34.44 17.58 -8.68
N LEU A 647 34.92 18.62 -7.98
CA LEU A 647 35.84 19.61 -8.54
C LEU A 647 37.21 19.03 -8.86
N LEU A 648 37.79 18.25 -7.92
CA LEU A 648 39.09 17.62 -8.14
C LEU A 648 39.02 16.59 -9.26
N ASP A 649 37.97 15.77 -9.29
CA ASP A 649 37.75 14.77 -10.34
C ASP A 649 37.68 15.45 -11.73
N ALA A 650 36.87 16.50 -11.88
CA ALA A 650 36.74 17.22 -13.15
C ALA A 650 38.02 17.98 -13.57
N LEU A 651 38.81 18.52 -12.63
CA LEU A 651 40.10 19.15 -12.94
C LEU A 651 41.12 18.14 -13.45
N VAL A 652 41.18 16.96 -12.83
CA VAL A 652 42.07 15.88 -13.29
C VAL A 652 41.64 15.36 -14.66
N SER A 653 40.34 15.12 -14.87
CA SER A 653 39.80 14.73 -16.19
C SER A 653 40.13 15.77 -17.28
N ALA A 654 40.09 17.07 -16.95
CA ALA A 654 40.45 18.15 -17.87
C ALA A 654 41.97 18.35 -18.08
N GLY A 655 42.82 17.46 -17.53
CA GLY A 655 44.27 17.57 -17.61
C GLY A 655 44.88 18.69 -16.74
N GLN A 656 44.08 19.39 -15.93
CA GLN A 656 44.52 20.49 -15.06
C GLN A 656 45.03 19.98 -13.70
N VAL A 657 45.99 19.06 -13.74
CA VAL A 657 46.53 18.36 -12.56
C VAL A 657 47.11 19.34 -11.53
N GLU A 658 47.84 20.36 -11.98
CA GLU A 658 48.45 21.33 -11.06
C GLU A 658 47.38 22.17 -10.36
N ALA A 659 46.32 22.55 -11.08
CA ALA A 659 45.17 23.23 -10.49
C ALA A 659 44.43 22.32 -9.50
N ALA A 660 44.36 21.01 -9.76
CA ALA A 660 43.83 20.02 -8.81
C ALA A 660 44.73 19.86 -7.57
N ARG A 661 46.07 19.92 -7.71
CA ARG A 661 47.01 19.91 -6.58
C ARG A 661 46.84 21.13 -5.68
N VAL A 662 46.67 22.30 -6.28
CA VAL A 662 46.42 23.55 -5.55
C VAL A 662 45.06 23.50 -4.83
N ALA A 663 44.01 23.06 -5.52
CA ALA A 663 42.67 22.91 -4.92
C ALA A 663 42.61 21.80 -3.84
N GLY A 664 43.48 20.80 -3.96
CA GLY A 664 43.62 19.68 -3.04
C GLY A 664 44.69 19.85 -1.95
N ALA A 665 45.15 21.08 -1.68
CA ALA A 665 46.10 21.35 -0.59
C ALA A 665 45.46 21.22 0.80
N GLY A 666 46.26 20.96 1.85
CA GLY A 666 45.78 20.82 3.23
C GLY A 666 44.92 19.57 3.47
N GLU A 667 43.77 19.71 4.14
CA GLU A 667 42.80 18.61 4.36
C GLU A 667 42.18 18.05 3.07
N GLY A 668 42.34 18.76 1.94
CA GLY A 668 41.90 18.30 0.61
C GLY A 668 42.78 17.23 -0.03
N ALA A 669 43.96 16.94 0.54
CA ALA A 669 44.90 15.98 -0.04
C ALA A 669 44.35 14.55 -0.09
N ARG A 670 43.43 14.21 0.83
CA ARG A 670 42.73 12.92 0.86
C ARG A 670 41.76 12.70 -0.30
N ALA A 671 41.25 13.78 -0.90
CA ALA A 671 40.28 13.72 -2.00
C ALA A 671 40.93 13.69 -3.40
N LEU A 672 42.19 14.14 -3.51
CA LEU A 672 42.93 14.18 -4.78
C LEU A 672 43.39 12.78 -5.23
N ALA A 673 43.82 11.91 -4.31
CA ALA A 673 44.31 10.59 -4.69
C ALA A 673 43.23 9.71 -5.37
N PRO A 674 41.97 9.64 -4.87
CA PRO A 674 40.92 8.92 -5.58
C PRO A 674 40.57 9.54 -6.95
N ALA A 675 40.60 10.88 -7.07
CA ALA A 675 40.40 11.57 -8.35
C ALA A 675 41.50 11.22 -9.38
N LEU A 676 42.77 11.13 -8.96
CA LEU A 676 43.87 10.67 -9.80
C LEU A 676 43.69 9.21 -10.24
N ALA A 677 43.28 8.34 -9.32
CA ALA A 677 43.04 6.93 -9.60
C ALA A 677 41.94 6.70 -10.64
N ARG A 678 40.77 7.36 -10.49
CA ARG A 678 39.64 7.25 -11.45
C ARG A 678 39.97 7.75 -12.86
N ASN A 679 40.95 8.64 -12.98
CA ASN A 679 41.39 9.22 -14.25
C ASN A 679 42.65 8.55 -14.81
N GLY A 680 42.93 7.31 -14.40
CA GLY A 680 44.02 6.53 -14.99
C GLY A 680 45.43 6.93 -14.54
N ARG A 681 45.58 7.59 -13.39
CA ARG A 681 46.88 7.99 -12.82
C ARG A 681 47.09 7.34 -11.45
N TRP A 682 46.92 6.03 -11.41
CA TRP A 682 46.92 5.24 -10.17
C TRP A 682 48.30 5.14 -9.51
N GLU A 683 49.40 5.11 -10.25
CA GLU A 683 50.75 5.12 -9.67
C GLU A 683 51.00 6.39 -8.85
N GLU A 684 50.69 7.56 -9.41
CA GLU A 684 50.76 8.84 -8.71
C GLU A 684 49.78 8.94 -7.53
N ALA A 685 48.60 8.31 -7.66
CA ALA A 685 47.64 8.23 -6.56
C ALA A 685 48.17 7.39 -5.39
N LEU A 686 48.80 6.24 -5.69
CA LEU A 686 49.37 5.33 -4.70
C LEU A 686 50.61 5.93 -4.02
N GLU A 687 51.52 6.54 -4.77
CA GLU A 687 52.67 7.27 -4.20
C GLU A 687 52.23 8.33 -3.20
N ARG A 688 51.11 9.00 -3.49
CA ARG A 688 50.58 10.09 -2.66
C ARG A 688 49.89 9.60 -1.39
N VAL A 689 49.25 8.44 -1.43
CA VAL A 689 48.71 7.79 -0.23
C VAL A 689 49.84 7.21 0.64
N GLY A 690 50.91 6.74 -0.01
CA GLY A 690 52.08 6.14 0.64
C GLY A 690 51.74 4.86 1.41
N ASP A 691 52.54 4.54 2.42
CA ASP A 691 52.37 3.34 3.25
C ASP A 691 51.29 3.43 4.34
N LYS A 692 50.50 4.51 4.36
CA LYS A 692 49.49 4.73 5.40
C LYS A 692 48.35 3.71 5.28
N GLU A 693 48.06 2.99 6.36
CA GLU A 693 46.86 2.15 6.47
C GLU A 693 45.60 3.02 6.64
N GLY A 694 44.52 2.70 5.93
CA GLY A 694 43.22 3.34 6.10
C GLY A 694 42.34 3.40 4.84
N HIS A 695 41.07 3.76 5.05
CA HIS A 695 39.98 3.76 4.04
C HIS A 695 40.33 4.42 2.69
N THR A 696 41.13 5.49 2.68
CA THR A 696 41.53 6.18 1.44
C THR A 696 42.47 5.33 0.57
N ARG A 697 43.31 4.47 1.15
CA ARG A 697 44.19 3.56 0.41
C ARG A 697 43.39 2.47 -0.30
N ASP A 698 42.42 1.89 0.40
CA ASP A 698 41.54 0.86 -0.16
C ASP A 698 40.68 1.42 -1.29
N LEU A 699 40.19 2.67 -1.16
CA LEU A 699 39.49 3.37 -2.23
C LEU A 699 40.36 3.51 -3.50
N VAL A 700 41.61 3.99 -3.34
CA VAL A 700 42.54 4.19 -4.47
C VAL A 700 42.92 2.86 -5.13
N ARG A 701 43.19 1.83 -4.32
CA ARG A 701 43.47 0.46 -4.77
C ARG A 701 42.27 -0.14 -5.51
N GLY A 702 41.06 0.01 -4.99
CA GLY A 702 39.82 -0.44 -5.62
C GLY A 702 39.59 0.22 -6.99
N CYS A 703 39.68 1.55 -7.07
CA CYS A 703 39.56 2.28 -8.34
C CYS A 703 40.61 1.81 -9.36
N ALA A 704 41.86 1.68 -8.94
CA ALA A 704 42.95 1.26 -9.82
C ALA A 704 42.77 -0.19 -10.31
N ALA A 705 42.37 -1.11 -9.42
CA ALA A 705 42.04 -2.49 -9.79
C ALA A 705 40.89 -2.54 -10.81
N ARG A 706 39.85 -1.71 -10.63
CA ARG A 706 38.72 -1.63 -11.57
C ARG A 706 39.16 -1.20 -12.97
N GLU A 707 39.99 -0.17 -13.07
CA GLU A 707 40.49 0.33 -14.36
C GLU A 707 41.48 -0.64 -15.02
N LEU A 708 42.36 -1.28 -14.24
CA LEU A 708 43.25 -2.33 -14.76
C LEU A 708 42.46 -3.52 -15.31
N ALA A 709 41.39 -3.92 -14.62
CA ALA A 709 40.50 -4.98 -15.11
C ALA A 709 39.80 -4.58 -16.42
N ARG A 710 39.34 -3.33 -16.56
CA ARG A 710 38.78 -2.79 -17.81
C ARG A 710 39.80 -2.76 -18.95
N ALA A 711 41.06 -2.46 -18.64
CA ALA A 711 42.17 -2.49 -19.58
C ALA A 711 42.63 -3.92 -19.94
N GLY A 712 42.10 -4.95 -19.27
CA GLY A 712 42.43 -6.36 -19.50
C GLY A 712 43.64 -6.88 -18.72
N ASP A 713 44.24 -6.08 -17.84
CA ASP A 713 45.36 -6.47 -16.97
C ASP A 713 44.84 -7.08 -15.66
N VAL A 714 44.23 -8.26 -15.79
CA VAL A 714 43.47 -8.91 -14.71
C VAL A 714 44.37 -9.35 -13.54
N GLU A 715 45.60 -9.80 -13.81
CA GLU A 715 46.52 -10.26 -12.76
C GLU A 715 46.87 -9.11 -11.81
N ARG A 716 47.25 -7.95 -12.36
CA ARG A 716 47.55 -6.76 -11.55
C ARG A 716 46.31 -6.18 -10.91
N ALA A 717 45.15 -6.29 -11.56
CA ALA A 717 43.88 -5.91 -10.94
C ALA A 717 43.59 -6.74 -9.68
N MET A 718 43.81 -8.05 -9.73
CA MET A 718 43.64 -8.95 -8.57
C MET A 718 44.63 -8.63 -7.45
N ASP A 719 45.91 -8.40 -7.77
CA ASP A 719 46.93 -8.02 -6.77
C ASP A 719 46.59 -6.68 -6.09
N MET A 720 45.99 -5.76 -6.84
CA MET A 720 45.66 -4.43 -6.35
C MET A 720 44.32 -4.38 -5.62
N ALA A 721 43.39 -5.30 -5.88
CA ALA A 721 42.04 -5.29 -5.30
C ALA A 721 42.07 -5.45 -3.76
N PRO A 722 41.34 -4.63 -3.00
CA PRO A 722 41.28 -4.76 -1.55
C PRO A 722 40.53 -6.04 -1.12
N GLU A 723 41.05 -6.72 -0.08
CA GLU A 723 40.48 -7.97 0.45
C GLU A 723 39.11 -7.77 1.11
N THR A 724 38.92 -6.65 1.83
CA THR A 724 37.66 -6.27 2.45
C THR A 724 36.92 -5.29 1.56
N GLY A 725 35.74 -5.69 1.07
CA GLY A 725 34.80 -4.77 0.44
C GLY A 725 34.27 -3.82 1.51
N GLY A 726 34.91 -2.67 1.71
CA GLY A 726 34.43 -1.68 2.66
C GLY A 726 33.00 -1.25 2.35
N ARG A 727 32.17 -1.09 3.40
CA ARG A 727 30.73 -0.76 3.37
C ARG A 727 30.33 0.51 2.57
N TRP A 728 31.28 1.25 1.99
CA TRP A 728 31.08 2.59 1.43
C TRP A 728 31.59 2.76 -0.01
N PHE A 729 31.87 1.67 -0.74
CA PHE A 729 32.44 1.75 -2.10
C PHE A 729 31.38 1.62 -3.20
N SER A 730 31.17 2.69 -3.98
CA SER A 730 30.49 2.63 -5.29
C SER A 730 31.35 2.05 -6.42
N ASP A 731 32.62 1.75 -6.11
CA ASP A 731 33.68 1.35 -7.04
C ASP A 731 34.25 -0.03 -6.70
N ASP A 732 33.39 -1.01 -6.40
CA ASP A 732 33.82 -2.41 -6.21
C ASP A 732 34.49 -2.95 -7.50
N PRO A 733 35.78 -3.33 -7.46
CA PRO A 733 36.47 -3.87 -8.64
C PRO A 733 36.09 -5.32 -8.96
N TRP A 734 35.56 -6.08 -8.00
CA TRP A 734 35.38 -7.52 -8.13
C TRP A 734 34.41 -7.96 -9.24
N PRO A 735 33.25 -7.30 -9.46
CA PRO A 735 32.39 -7.61 -10.61
C PRO A 735 33.09 -7.42 -11.96
N VAL A 736 33.89 -6.36 -12.09
CA VAL A 736 34.62 -6.06 -13.33
C VAL A 736 35.76 -7.07 -13.57
N ILE A 737 36.50 -7.42 -12.51
CA ILE A 737 37.53 -8.47 -12.54
C ILE A 737 36.91 -9.81 -12.96
N ALA A 738 35.80 -10.20 -12.34
CA ALA A 738 35.10 -11.44 -12.67
C ALA A 738 34.56 -11.44 -14.10
N SER A 739 34.03 -10.31 -14.59
CA SER A 739 33.62 -10.16 -15.99
C SER A 739 34.81 -10.32 -16.96
N ALA A 740 35.98 -9.79 -16.62
CA ALA A 740 37.19 -9.91 -17.42
C ALA A 740 37.72 -11.36 -17.44
N LEU A 741 37.70 -12.05 -16.29
CA LEU A 741 38.04 -13.48 -16.19
C LEU A 741 37.07 -14.35 -17.02
N LEU A 742 35.78 -14.05 -16.95
CA LEU A 742 34.76 -14.75 -17.73
C LEU A 742 34.99 -14.57 -19.25
N ALA A 743 35.36 -13.37 -19.68
CA ALA A 743 35.69 -13.08 -21.08
C ALA A 743 36.96 -13.82 -21.56
N ARG A 744 37.94 -14.07 -20.65
CA ARG A 744 39.13 -14.90 -20.92
C ARG A 744 38.83 -16.41 -20.92
N GLY A 745 37.64 -16.82 -20.48
CA GLY A 745 37.26 -18.23 -20.34
C GLY A 745 37.78 -18.92 -19.07
N ASP A 746 38.24 -18.16 -18.08
CA ASP A 746 38.75 -18.72 -16.82
C ASP A 746 37.60 -18.99 -15.82
N LEU A 747 36.90 -20.10 -16.05
CA LEU A 747 35.72 -20.47 -15.27
C LEU A 747 36.06 -20.89 -13.82
N ASP A 748 37.28 -21.35 -13.56
CA ASP A 748 37.74 -21.75 -12.22
C ASP A 748 38.00 -20.51 -11.35
N ALA A 749 38.67 -19.50 -11.91
CA ALA A 749 38.87 -18.23 -11.22
C ALA A 749 37.53 -17.53 -10.93
N VAL A 750 36.60 -17.48 -11.89
CA VAL A 750 35.25 -16.92 -11.65
C VAL A 750 34.49 -17.69 -10.58
N ALA A 751 34.57 -19.04 -10.56
CA ALA A 751 33.92 -19.85 -9.54
C ALA A 751 34.40 -19.50 -8.12
N SER A 752 35.70 -19.24 -7.94
CA SER A 752 36.27 -18.84 -6.65
C SER A 752 35.80 -17.46 -6.15
N LEU A 753 35.37 -16.59 -7.07
CA LEU A 753 34.85 -15.25 -6.76
C LEU A 753 33.33 -15.24 -6.49
N CYS A 754 32.61 -16.31 -6.81
CA CYS A 754 31.14 -16.32 -6.75
C CYS A 754 30.57 -16.06 -5.35
N GLY A 755 31.19 -16.60 -4.28
CA GLY A 755 30.79 -16.32 -2.90
C GLY A 755 30.91 -14.83 -2.56
N ARG A 756 32.03 -14.21 -2.94
CA ARG A 756 32.25 -12.77 -2.76
C ARG A 756 31.22 -11.93 -3.52
N LEU A 757 30.97 -12.25 -4.79
CA LEU A 757 29.99 -11.55 -5.62
C LEU A 757 28.56 -11.68 -5.08
N ALA A 758 28.25 -12.72 -4.32
CA ALA A 758 26.97 -12.90 -3.67
C ALA A 758 26.82 -12.08 -2.38
N GLU A 759 27.91 -11.87 -1.64
CA GLU A 759 27.94 -11.15 -0.36
C GLU A 759 28.06 -9.63 -0.49
N THR A 760 28.55 -9.10 -1.62
CA THR A 760 28.72 -7.65 -1.79
C THR A 760 27.37 -6.92 -1.76
N PRO A 761 27.12 -6.01 -0.78
CA PRO A 761 25.92 -5.17 -0.78
C PRO A 761 26.00 -4.19 -1.95
N ASP A 762 24.95 -4.13 -2.77
CA ASP A 762 24.89 -3.16 -3.86
C ASP A 762 23.99 -1.98 -3.47
N TRP A 763 24.57 -1.03 -2.73
CA TRP A 763 23.91 0.23 -2.37
C TRP A 763 23.54 1.07 -3.59
N THR A 764 24.07 0.75 -4.79
CA THR A 764 23.77 1.48 -6.03
C THR A 764 22.63 0.84 -6.83
N ALA A 765 22.38 -0.46 -6.69
CA ALA A 765 21.43 -1.21 -7.52
C ALA A 765 20.04 -1.45 -6.91
N GLU A 766 19.72 -0.95 -5.72
CA GLU A 766 18.44 -1.27 -5.08
C GLU A 766 17.17 -0.85 -5.85
N TRP A 767 17.23 -0.03 -6.91
CA TRP A 767 16.05 0.41 -7.67
C TRP A 767 16.30 0.73 -9.15
N THR A 768 17.41 0.34 -9.79
CA THR A 768 17.70 0.77 -11.19
C THR A 768 16.92 -0.06 -12.20
N GLY A 769 16.26 -1.13 -11.75
CA GLY A 769 15.62 -2.16 -12.58
C GLY A 769 16.62 -2.95 -13.43
N GLU A 770 17.78 -2.38 -13.74
CA GLU A 770 18.94 -3.09 -14.26
C GLU A 770 19.52 -4.03 -13.20
N ARG A 771 19.70 -5.30 -13.57
CA ARG A 771 20.42 -6.26 -12.71
C ARG A 771 21.77 -5.66 -12.29
N PRO A 772 22.10 -5.69 -10.99
CA PRO A 772 23.44 -5.42 -10.47
C PRO A 772 24.53 -6.03 -11.35
N GLU A 773 25.66 -5.33 -11.53
CA GLU A 773 26.80 -5.82 -12.32
C GLU A 773 27.25 -7.21 -11.83
N ARG A 774 27.28 -7.43 -10.50
CA ARG A 774 27.56 -8.73 -9.87
C ARG A 774 26.61 -9.85 -10.32
N LEU A 775 25.29 -9.58 -10.38
CA LEU A 775 24.30 -10.58 -10.78
C LEU A 775 24.32 -10.84 -12.29
N ARG A 776 24.70 -9.85 -13.12
CA ARG A 776 24.92 -10.06 -14.56
C ARG A 776 26.09 -11.01 -14.82
N VAL A 777 27.18 -10.84 -14.08
CA VAL A 777 28.35 -11.73 -14.19
C VAL A 777 27.98 -13.15 -13.76
N LEU A 778 27.24 -13.31 -12.65
CA LEU A 778 26.74 -14.61 -12.21
C LEU A 778 25.78 -15.26 -13.22
N ASP A 779 24.83 -14.51 -13.79
CA ASP A 779 23.92 -15.00 -14.85
C ASP A 779 24.72 -15.48 -16.07
N ALA A 780 25.66 -14.67 -16.56
CA ALA A 780 26.50 -15.01 -17.71
C ALA A 780 27.37 -16.24 -17.44
N PHE A 781 27.97 -16.34 -16.25
CA PHE A 781 28.76 -17.49 -15.83
C PHE A 781 27.92 -18.77 -15.74
N MET A 782 26.73 -18.71 -15.12
CA MET A 782 25.83 -19.85 -15.02
C MET A 782 25.33 -20.31 -16.39
N ARG A 783 24.93 -19.38 -17.27
CA ARG A 783 24.55 -19.70 -18.66
C ARG A 783 25.69 -20.37 -19.42
N ARG A 784 26.93 -19.92 -19.20
CA ARG A 784 28.12 -20.53 -19.82
C ARG A 784 28.31 -21.97 -19.35
N LEU A 785 28.27 -22.23 -18.04
CA LEU A 785 28.40 -23.58 -17.49
C LEU A 785 27.29 -24.52 -17.99
N VAL A 786 26.03 -24.06 -17.96
CA VAL A 786 24.89 -24.87 -18.41
C VAL A 786 24.95 -25.12 -19.91
N GLY A 787 25.36 -24.13 -20.72
CA GLY A 787 25.58 -24.29 -22.15
C GLY A 787 26.70 -25.28 -22.51
N GLU A 788 27.70 -25.43 -21.64
CA GLU A 788 28.76 -26.46 -21.76
C GLU A 788 28.35 -27.83 -21.20
N GLY A 789 27.12 -27.98 -20.70
CA GLY A 789 26.62 -29.21 -20.08
C GLY A 789 27.07 -29.44 -18.63
N ALA A 790 27.78 -28.49 -18.02
CA ALA A 790 28.31 -28.58 -16.66
C ALA A 790 27.27 -28.14 -15.59
N VAL A 791 26.04 -28.64 -15.68
CA VAL A 791 24.92 -28.26 -14.79
C VAL A 791 25.23 -28.59 -13.32
N ASP A 792 25.84 -29.74 -13.04
CA ASP A 792 26.22 -30.13 -11.68
C ASP A 792 27.27 -29.20 -11.05
N ARG A 793 28.14 -28.64 -11.87
CA ARG A 793 29.12 -27.64 -11.43
C ARG A 793 28.41 -26.33 -11.07
N ALA A 794 27.44 -25.89 -11.86
CA ALA A 794 26.62 -24.73 -11.53
C ALA A 794 25.84 -24.94 -10.21
N ARG A 795 25.26 -26.13 -10.01
CA ARG A 795 24.61 -26.51 -8.73
C ARG A 795 25.59 -26.47 -7.56
N ALA A 796 26.82 -26.96 -7.74
CA ALA A 796 27.84 -26.93 -6.70
C ALA A 796 28.23 -25.49 -6.30
N VAL A 797 28.34 -24.58 -7.28
CA VAL A 797 28.62 -23.15 -7.02
C VAL A 797 27.49 -22.53 -6.21
N VAL A 798 26.22 -22.70 -6.63
CA VAL A 798 25.07 -22.13 -5.90
C VAL A 798 24.98 -22.68 -4.48
N ARG A 799 25.21 -23.99 -4.29
CA ARG A 799 25.28 -24.59 -2.93
C ARG A 799 26.44 -24.04 -2.10
N GLY A 800 27.57 -23.74 -2.72
CA GLY A 800 28.74 -23.16 -2.04
C GLY A 800 28.54 -21.70 -1.61
N ILE A 801 27.66 -20.96 -2.28
CA ILE A 801 27.26 -19.59 -1.91
C ILE A 801 26.34 -19.59 -0.69
N GLY A 802 25.49 -20.61 -0.55
CA GLY A 802 24.54 -20.71 0.56
C GLY A 802 23.21 -19.99 0.28
N GLU A 803 22.57 -19.48 1.33
CA GLU A 803 21.22 -18.91 1.29
C GLU A 803 21.22 -17.49 0.70
N ASN A 804 21.05 -17.39 -0.62
CA ASN A 804 20.95 -16.11 -1.32
C ASN A 804 19.83 -16.13 -2.38
N THR A 805 18.73 -15.43 -2.10
CA THR A 805 17.52 -15.42 -2.95
C THR A 805 17.77 -14.84 -4.34
N GLU A 806 18.64 -13.82 -4.47
CA GLU A 806 18.95 -13.22 -5.77
C GLU A 806 19.69 -14.21 -6.68
N VAL A 807 20.72 -14.86 -6.13
CA VAL A 807 21.52 -15.86 -6.86
C VAL A 807 20.66 -17.07 -7.22
N LEU A 808 19.81 -17.51 -6.30
CA LEU A 808 18.88 -18.62 -6.52
C LEU A 808 17.88 -18.29 -7.64
N ALA A 809 17.29 -17.08 -7.65
CA ALA A 809 16.39 -16.63 -8.71
C ALA A 809 17.07 -16.57 -10.08
N VAL A 810 18.31 -16.07 -10.13
CA VAL A 810 19.14 -16.09 -11.36
C VAL A 810 19.37 -17.52 -11.84
N PHE A 811 19.76 -18.43 -10.95
CA PHE A 811 20.02 -19.82 -11.33
C PHE A 811 18.74 -20.54 -11.78
N ALA A 812 17.60 -20.32 -11.12
CA ALA A 812 16.31 -20.86 -11.52
C ALA A 812 15.92 -20.41 -12.94
N GLU A 813 16.17 -19.14 -13.29
CA GLU A 813 15.97 -18.65 -14.65
C GLU A 813 16.87 -19.35 -15.68
N VAL A 814 18.15 -19.56 -15.36
CA VAL A 814 19.09 -20.27 -16.24
C VAL A 814 18.66 -21.72 -16.45
N LEU A 815 18.26 -22.42 -15.39
CA LEU A 815 17.75 -23.79 -15.46
C LEU A 815 16.47 -23.88 -16.29
N TYR A 816 15.54 -22.95 -16.10
CA TYR A 816 14.30 -22.91 -16.88
C TYR A 816 14.58 -22.72 -18.38
N GLY A 817 15.49 -21.80 -18.73
CA GLY A 817 15.93 -21.59 -20.11
C GLY A 817 16.61 -22.80 -20.75
N ALA A 818 17.20 -23.69 -19.93
CA ALA A 818 17.81 -24.95 -20.35
C ALA A 818 16.83 -26.15 -20.35
N GLY A 819 15.55 -25.94 -20.04
CA GLY A 819 14.51 -26.98 -20.06
C GLY A 819 14.27 -27.69 -18.72
N HIS A 820 14.94 -27.29 -17.63
CA HIS A 820 14.78 -27.87 -16.29
C HIS A 820 13.64 -27.18 -15.51
N ALA A 821 12.44 -27.11 -16.09
CA ALA A 821 11.34 -26.29 -15.56
C ALA A 821 10.83 -26.72 -14.17
N THR A 822 10.70 -28.03 -13.92
CA THR A 822 10.22 -28.56 -12.64
C THR A 822 11.22 -28.26 -11.50
N GLU A 823 12.51 -28.41 -11.77
CA GLU A 823 13.58 -28.11 -10.81
C GLU A 823 13.61 -26.61 -10.50
N ALA A 824 13.58 -25.75 -11.51
CA ALA A 824 13.56 -24.29 -11.33
C ALA A 824 12.37 -23.82 -10.48
N ARG A 825 11.16 -24.33 -10.74
CA ARG A 825 9.96 -24.00 -9.94
C ARG A 825 10.04 -24.57 -8.52
N GLY A 826 10.55 -25.79 -8.36
CA GLY A 826 10.76 -26.40 -7.05
C GLY A 826 11.75 -25.63 -6.18
N MET A 827 12.83 -25.10 -6.78
CA MET A 827 13.80 -24.26 -6.10
C MET A 827 13.17 -22.95 -5.60
N LEU A 828 12.41 -22.25 -6.45
CA LEU A 828 11.73 -21.01 -6.04
C LEU A 828 10.65 -21.28 -4.98
N ALA A 829 9.92 -22.40 -5.06
CA ALA A 829 8.94 -22.78 -4.05
C ALA A 829 9.59 -23.08 -2.69
N GLY A 830 10.70 -23.81 -2.67
CA GLY A 830 11.46 -24.07 -1.45
C GLY A 830 12.02 -22.78 -0.83
N GLU A 831 12.55 -21.88 -1.66
CA GLU A 831 13.02 -20.58 -1.21
C GLU A 831 11.87 -19.70 -0.69
N GLN A 832 10.71 -19.71 -1.35
CA GLN A 832 9.50 -19.02 -0.88
C GLN A 832 9.08 -19.53 0.51
N ALA A 833 9.08 -20.85 0.72
CA ALA A 833 8.76 -21.42 2.02
C ALA A 833 9.77 -20.98 3.09
N ARG A 834 11.07 -21.01 2.77
CA ARG A 834 12.15 -20.60 3.68
C ARG A 834 12.05 -19.13 4.11
N VAL A 835 11.91 -18.20 3.16
CA VAL A 835 11.86 -16.75 3.46
C VAL A 835 10.59 -16.33 4.20
N ARG A 836 9.53 -17.14 4.13
CA ARG A 836 8.29 -16.91 4.87
C ARG A 836 8.34 -17.45 6.30
N VAL A 837 9.30 -18.30 6.64
CA VAL A 837 9.54 -18.65 8.04
C VAL A 837 10.10 -17.40 8.74
N PRO A 838 9.45 -16.93 9.82
CA PRO A 838 9.92 -15.75 10.53
C PRO A 838 11.31 -16.00 11.12
N ALA A 839 12.17 -14.99 11.05
CA ALA A 839 13.45 -15.01 11.73
C ALA A 839 13.23 -15.19 13.25
N ARG A 840 14.19 -15.83 13.90
CA ARG A 840 14.13 -16.15 15.33
C ARG A 840 13.88 -14.91 16.20
N GLU A 841 14.50 -13.79 15.84
CA GLU A 841 14.35 -12.49 16.48
C GLU A 841 12.91 -11.96 16.39
N THR A 842 12.20 -12.26 15.30
CA THR A 842 10.79 -11.87 15.13
C THR A 842 9.90 -12.65 16.10
N LEU A 843 10.12 -13.97 16.21
CA LEU A 843 9.39 -14.81 17.16
C LEU A 843 9.65 -14.38 18.62
N ILE A 844 10.90 -14.03 18.95
CA ILE A 844 11.26 -13.46 20.25
C ILE A 844 10.49 -12.16 20.51
N GLY A 845 10.48 -11.24 19.54
CA GLY A 845 9.74 -9.98 19.65
C GLY A 845 8.24 -10.17 19.87
N GLU A 846 7.62 -11.17 19.23
CA GLU A 846 6.19 -11.50 19.42
C GLU A 846 5.90 -12.06 20.82
N LEU A 847 6.78 -12.92 21.35
CA LEU A 847 6.67 -13.41 22.72
C LEU A 847 6.84 -12.28 23.76
N VAL A 848 7.75 -11.34 23.53
CA VAL A 848 7.91 -10.16 24.38
C VAL A 848 6.67 -9.26 24.33
N ALA A 849 6.06 -9.09 23.15
CA ALA A 849 4.81 -8.34 23.01
C ALA A 849 3.65 -9.01 23.78
N PHE A 850 3.52 -10.34 23.71
CA PHE A 850 2.55 -11.08 24.53
C PHE A 850 2.83 -10.94 26.03
N ALA A 851 4.10 -11.02 26.44
CA ALA A 851 4.48 -10.82 27.84
C ALA A 851 4.10 -9.43 28.35
N ARG A 852 4.38 -8.39 27.56
CA ARG A 852 3.97 -7.01 27.87
C ARG A 852 2.46 -6.90 28.02
N ALA A 853 1.70 -7.39 27.04
CA ALA A 853 0.24 -7.29 27.06
C ALA A 853 -0.39 -8.04 28.24
N LEU A 854 0.12 -9.23 28.57
CA LEU A 854 -0.30 -9.98 29.76
C LEU A 854 0.04 -9.23 31.05
N GLY A 855 1.23 -8.63 31.14
CA GLY A 855 1.64 -7.80 32.28
C GLY A 855 0.71 -6.60 32.50
N GLU A 856 0.45 -5.83 31.44
CA GLU A 856 -0.46 -4.66 31.49
C GLU A 856 -1.91 -5.05 31.82
N ALA A 857 -2.34 -6.26 31.44
CA ALA A 857 -3.63 -6.83 31.84
C ALA A 857 -3.65 -7.43 33.27
N GLY A 858 -2.55 -7.32 34.03
CA GLY A 858 -2.44 -7.78 35.41
C GLY A 858 -2.05 -9.26 35.57
N ARG A 859 -1.70 -9.96 34.49
CA ARG A 859 -1.23 -11.36 34.48
C ARG A 859 0.30 -11.44 34.62
N CYS A 860 0.83 -10.81 35.66
CA CYS A 860 2.28 -10.67 35.87
C CYS A 860 3.04 -12.01 35.89
N ASP A 861 2.47 -13.07 36.48
CA ASP A 861 3.13 -14.38 36.52
C ASP A 861 3.28 -15.01 35.14
N ASP A 862 2.30 -14.82 34.25
CA ASP A 862 2.37 -15.34 32.88
C ASP A 862 3.38 -14.54 32.05
N ALA A 863 3.37 -13.21 32.20
CA ALA A 863 4.36 -12.32 31.60
C ALA A 863 5.80 -12.69 32.02
N VAL A 864 6.03 -12.95 33.31
CA VAL A 864 7.34 -13.39 33.82
C VAL A 864 7.74 -14.74 33.25
N ARG A 865 6.81 -15.70 33.10
CA ARG A 865 7.12 -16.99 32.48
C ARG A 865 7.55 -16.83 31.03
N LEU A 866 6.87 -16.00 30.25
CA LEU A 866 7.26 -15.73 28.86
C LEU A 866 8.60 -15.01 28.76
N LEU A 867 8.85 -14.00 29.60
CA LEU A 867 10.14 -13.28 29.59
C LEU A 867 11.33 -14.19 29.94
N ARG A 868 11.16 -15.15 30.85
CA ARG A 868 12.21 -16.14 31.18
C ARG A 868 12.57 -17.05 30.01
N VAL A 869 11.64 -17.31 29.10
CA VAL A 869 11.91 -18.11 27.90
C VAL A 869 12.85 -17.36 26.96
N VAL A 870 12.71 -16.03 26.87
CA VAL A 870 13.43 -15.22 25.88
C VAL A 870 14.63 -14.45 26.43
N GLU A 871 14.79 -14.33 27.76
CA GLU A 871 15.83 -13.48 28.38
C GLU A 871 17.27 -13.87 28.00
N ALA A 872 17.51 -15.14 27.70
CA ALA A 872 18.81 -15.67 27.32
C ALA A 872 19.00 -15.73 25.80
N GLU A 873 18.00 -15.32 25.02
CA GLU A 873 18.00 -15.54 23.58
C GLU A 873 18.76 -14.44 22.82
N PRO A 874 19.66 -14.82 21.89
CA PRO A 874 20.32 -13.84 21.03
C PRO A 874 19.28 -13.11 20.17
N GLY A 875 19.43 -11.80 20.06
CA GLY A 875 18.54 -10.95 19.27
C GLY A 875 17.29 -10.44 20.00
N LEU A 876 17.17 -10.69 21.31
CA LEU A 876 16.21 -10.00 22.16
C LEU A 876 16.42 -8.48 22.09
N ASP A 877 15.38 -7.73 21.72
CA ASP A 877 15.40 -6.28 21.79
C ASP A 877 15.32 -5.82 23.27
N PRO A 878 16.38 -5.19 23.81
CA PRO A 878 16.41 -4.80 25.22
C PRO A 878 15.37 -3.72 25.56
N GLU A 879 14.96 -2.89 24.60
CA GLU A 879 13.93 -1.87 24.85
C GLU A 879 12.56 -2.51 25.09
N SER A 880 12.10 -3.37 24.17
CA SER A 880 10.84 -4.09 24.29
C SER A 880 10.81 -4.98 25.53
N ALA A 881 11.93 -5.65 25.86
CA ALA A 881 12.06 -6.47 27.06
C ALA A 881 11.92 -5.62 28.35
N ALA A 882 12.50 -4.41 28.38
CA ALA A 882 12.36 -3.49 29.50
C ALA A 882 10.89 -3.06 29.71
N PHE A 883 10.17 -2.73 28.63
CA PHE A 883 8.74 -2.42 28.71
C PHE A 883 7.92 -3.59 29.24
N ALA A 884 8.17 -4.81 28.75
CA ALA A 884 7.48 -6.01 29.22
C ALA A 884 7.78 -6.32 30.70
N ALA A 885 9.02 -6.14 31.15
CA ALA A 885 9.41 -6.34 32.54
C ALA A 885 8.78 -5.29 33.48
N LEU A 886 8.66 -4.02 33.04
CA LEU A 886 7.91 -2.99 33.77
C LEU A 886 6.42 -3.36 33.90
N ALA A 887 5.79 -3.79 32.80
CA ALA A 887 4.40 -4.24 32.79
C ALA A 887 4.18 -5.45 33.70
N ALA A 888 5.15 -6.37 33.79
CA ALA A 888 5.12 -7.52 34.68
C ALA A 888 5.39 -7.17 36.17
N GLY A 889 5.59 -5.89 36.50
CA GLY A 889 5.89 -5.44 37.86
C GLY A 889 7.29 -5.80 38.35
N ARG A 890 8.27 -5.88 37.45
CA ARG A 890 9.68 -6.24 37.75
C ARG A 890 10.64 -5.12 37.35
N PRO A 891 10.64 -3.97 38.05
CA PRO A 891 11.45 -2.81 37.68
C PRO A 891 12.96 -3.08 37.74
N GLU A 892 13.44 -3.96 38.62
CA GLU A 892 14.86 -4.37 38.67
C GLU A 892 15.31 -5.08 37.39
N TRP A 893 14.42 -5.91 36.83
CA TRP A 893 14.68 -6.65 35.60
C TRP A 893 14.66 -5.69 34.40
N ALA A 894 13.71 -4.75 34.39
CA ALA A 894 13.64 -3.69 33.40
C ALA A 894 14.86 -2.73 33.44
N GLU A 895 15.38 -2.40 34.63
CA GLU A 895 16.61 -1.61 34.78
C GLU A 895 17.81 -2.31 34.13
N THR A 896 17.90 -3.64 34.29
CA THR A 896 18.96 -4.46 33.66
C THR A 896 18.89 -4.36 32.13
N PHE A 897 17.70 -4.54 31.54
CA PHE A 897 17.53 -4.42 30.09
C PHE A 897 17.76 -2.98 29.60
N ALA A 898 17.26 -1.98 30.32
CA ALA A 898 17.44 -0.57 29.96
C ALA A 898 18.92 -0.17 29.93
N GLY A 899 19.75 -0.74 30.81
CA GLY A 899 21.21 -0.55 30.80
C GLY A 899 21.90 -1.04 29.51
N ALA A 900 21.29 -1.96 28.76
CA ALA A 900 21.81 -2.46 27.48
C ALA A 900 21.30 -1.68 26.25
N THR A 901 20.42 -0.68 26.44
CA THR A 901 19.82 0.13 25.34
C THR A 901 20.67 1.35 24.98
N GLN A 902 20.38 1.97 23.83
CA GLN A 902 21.06 3.21 23.41
C GLN A 902 20.55 4.44 24.17
N VAL A 903 21.37 5.50 24.21
CA VAL A 903 21.08 6.76 24.95
C VAL A 903 19.72 7.38 24.59
N TYR A 904 19.25 7.25 23.34
CA TYR A 904 17.94 7.78 22.95
C TYR A 904 16.76 6.96 23.47
N GLN A 905 16.91 5.63 23.60
CA GLN A 905 15.89 4.71 24.15
C GLN A 905 15.78 4.88 25.67
N GLN A 906 16.92 5.06 26.34
CA GLN A 906 16.99 5.38 27.77
C GLN A 906 16.18 6.64 28.14
N ARG A 907 16.02 7.61 27.21
CA ARG A 907 15.20 8.82 27.41
C ARG A 907 13.71 8.51 27.67
N VAL A 908 13.24 7.37 27.16
CA VAL A 908 11.86 6.91 27.30
C VAL A 908 11.73 5.98 28.51
N LEU A 909 12.67 5.04 28.67
CA LEU A 909 12.61 3.99 29.70
C LEU A 909 12.92 4.50 31.12
N PHE A 910 13.95 5.34 31.30
CA PHE A 910 14.37 5.77 32.66
C PHE A 910 13.28 6.52 33.41
N PRO A 911 12.49 7.42 32.79
CA PRO A 911 11.36 8.04 33.47
C PRO A 911 10.30 7.04 33.96
N LEU A 912 10.07 5.95 33.21
CA LEU A 912 9.10 4.91 33.60
C LEU A 912 9.64 4.07 34.77
N LEU A 913 10.94 3.76 34.77
CA LEU A 913 11.62 3.12 35.90
C LEU A 913 11.58 3.99 37.16
N VAL A 914 11.86 5.29 37.03
CA VAL A 914 11.73 6.23 38.15
C VAL A 914 10.31 6.23 38.69
N ALA A 915 9.29 6.32 37.82
CA ALA A 915 7.89 6.28 38.23
C ALA A 915 7.53 4.97 38.95
N ALA A 916 8.02 3.82 38.46
CA ALA A 916 7.81 2.52 39.07
C ALA A 916 8.46 2.43 40.47
N TYR A 917 9.73 2.82 40.61
CA TYR A 917 10.42 2.83 41.90
C TYR A 917 9.81 3.82 42.89
N THR A 918 9.40 5.01 42.44
CA THR A 918 8.70 5.97 43.31
C THR A 918 7.36 5.43 43.80
N SER A 919 6.62 4.73 42.94
CA SER A 919 5.33 4.12 43.32
C SER A 919 5.52 2.95 44.30
N ALA A 920 6.64 2.23 44.19
CA ALA A 920 7.03 1.17 45.13
C ALA A 920 7.66 1.69 46.44
N GLY A 921 7.91 3.00 46.55
CA GLY A 921 8.57 3.60 47.71
C GLY A 921 10.10 3.41 47.77
N GLU A 922 10.72 2.98 46.67
CA GLU A 922 12.16 2.77 46.53
C GLU A 922 12.89 4.05 46.07
N TRP A 923 12.78 5.10 46.86
CA TRP A 923 13.24 6.45 46.51
C TRP A 923 14.74 6.53 46.17
N ASP A 924 15.58 5.76 46.86
CA ASP A 924 17.02 5.78 46.66
C ASP A 924 17.42 5.20 45.31
N ARG A 925 16.69 4.19 44.80
CA ARG A 925 16.89 3.65 43.45
C ARG A 925 16.46 4.65 42.38
N ALA A 926 15.31 5.29 42.58
CA ALA A 926 14.85 6.36 41.69
C ALA A 926 15.87 7.51 41.61
N LEU A 927 16.44 7.93 42.73
CA LEU A 927 17.48 8.97 42.77
C LEU A 927 18.78 8.52 42.08
N ARG A 928 19.20 7.25 42.23
CA ARG A 928 20.37 6.72 41.51
C ARG A 928 20.23 6.81 39.99
N LEU A 929 19.04 6.57 39.46
CA LEU A 929 18.78 6.72 38.01
C LEU A 929 18.83 8.19 37.56
N VAL A 930 18.35 9.10 38.42
CA VAL A 930 18.38 10.55 38.15
C VAL A 930 19.81 11.11 38.21
N ASP A 931 20.62 10.61 39.14
CA ASP A 931 22.00 11.04 39.35
C ASP A 931 23.01 10.28 38.47
N HIS A 932 22.54 9.42 37.55
CA HIS A 932 23.40 8.68 36.63
C HIS A 932 24.18 9.65 35.71
N PRO A 933 25.48 9.42 35.42
CA PRO A 933 26.30 10.34 34.61
C PRO A 933 25.73 10.63 33.22
N ASP A 934 25.07 9.63 32.63
CA ASP A 934 24.40 9.72 31.32
C ASP A 934 22.92 10.12 31.41
N ALA A 935 22.41 10.43 32.61
CA ALA A 935 21.04 10.86 32.80
C ALA A 935 20.80 12.23 32.15
N LEU A 936 19.70 12.35 31.42
CA LEU A 936 19.33 13.61 30.81
C LEU A 936 18.78 14.62 31.84
N PRO A 937 18.98 15.92 31.60
CA PRO A 937 18.29 16.98 32.35
C PRO A 937 16.76 16.85 32.35
N SER A 938 16.16 16.25 31.31
CA SER A 938 14.71 16.01 31.22
C SER A 938 14.20 14.92 32.18
N LEU A 939 15.07 14.04 32.67
CA LEU A 939 14.72 13.01 33.64
C LEU A 939 14.43 13.61 35.02
N VAL A 940 15.20 14.64 35.43
CA VAL A 940 14.98 15.40 36.67
C VAL A 940 13.56 15.98 36.70
N LYS A 941 13.09 16.53 35.57
CA LYS A 941 11.72 17.06 35.42
C LYS A 941 10.66 16.00 35.71
N LYS A 942 10.77 14.85 35.05
CA LYS A 942 9.81 13.75 35.18
C LYS A 942 9.86 13.10 36.58
N ALA A 943 11.06 12.98 37.16
CA ALA A 943 11.26 12.46 38.51
C ALA A 943 10.66 13.35 39.59
N ALA A 944 10.83 14.67 39.50
CA ALA A 944 10.24 15.61 40.44
C ALA A 944 8.70 15.51 40.46
N VAL A 945 8.07 15.42 39.28
CA VAL A 945 6.62 15.24 39.14
C VAL A 945 6.17 13.87 39.66
N ALA A 946 6.89 12.79 39.35
CA ALA A 946 6.55 11.45 39.84
C ALA A 946 6.63 11.35 41.38
N MET A 947 7.66 11.95 41.99
CA MET A 947 7.78 12.02 43.46
C MET A 947 6.69 12.86 44.10
N ALA A 948 6.25 13.95 43.45
CA ALA A 948 5.10 14.73 43.91
C ALA A 948 3.80 13.91 43.86
N ASP A 949 3.58 13.14 42.79
CA ASP A 949 2.41 12.29 42.61
C ASP A 949 2.35 11.18 43.67
N ALA A 950 3.49 10.60 44.02
CA ALA A 950 3.63 9.61 45.10
C ALA A 950 3.66 10.22 46.52
N GLY A 951 3.52 11.55 46.66
CA GLY A 951 3.43 12.24 47.95
C GLY A 951 4.77 12.60 48.62
N ALA A 952 5.92 12.35 47.98
CA ALA A 952 7.26 12.68 48.47
C ALA A 952 7.65 14.16 48.18
N TRP A 953 6.87 15.10 48.72
CA TRP A 953 6.92 16.52 48.38
C TRP A 953 8.25 17.23 48.66
N GLU A 954 8.97 16.84 49.73
CA GLU A 954 10.28 17.42 50.05
C GLU A 954 11.32 17.08 48.98
N ARG A 955 11.36 15.80 48.59
CA ARG A 955 12.27 15.30 47.53
C ARG A 955 11.89 15.86 46.16
N ALA A 956 10.59 15.96 45.87
CA ALA A 956 10.09 16.58 44.64
C ALA A 956 10.55 18.04 44.51
N ARG A 957 10.47 18.82 45.61
CA ARG A 957 10.95 20.21 45.64
C ARG A 957 12.47 20.30 45.53
N GLU A 958 13.20 19.39 46.19
CA GLU A 958 14.66 19.31 46.07
C GLU A 958 15.08 19.08 44.62
N LEU A 959 14.48 18.10 43.93
CA LEU A 959 14.76 17.83 42.52
C LEU A 959 14.35 19.00 41.63
N ALA A 960 13.18 19.61 41.86
CA ALA A 960 12.74 20.77 41.10
C ALA A 960 13.70 21.96 41.26
N SER A 961 14.32 22.13 42.43
CA SER A 961 15.30 23.21 42.68
C SER A 961 16.61 23.04 41.91
N ARG A 962 16.90 21.84 41.39
CA ARG A 962 18.07 21.58 40.53
C ARG A 962 17.88 22.11 39.11
N LEU A 963 16.66 22.49 38.72
CA LEU A 963 16.34 23.03 37.40
C LEU A 963 16.65 24.55 37.37
N SER A 964 17.51 24.96 36.43
CA SER A 964 17.93 26.36 36.27
C SER A 964 17.32 27.06 35.06
N GLU A 965 16.84 26.29 34.07
CA GLU A 965 16.26 26.84 32.85
C GLU A 965 14.80 27.27 33.06
N PRO A 966 14.42 28.54 32.78
CA PRO A 966 13.09 29.06 33.09
C PRO A 966 11.92 28.24 32.53
N ALA A 967 12.02 27.76 31.28
CA ALA A 967 11.00 26.94 30.65
C ALA A 967 10.80 25.58 31.35
N HIS A 968 11.89 24.97 31.83
CA HIS A 968 11.84 23.71 32.57
C HIS A 968 11.24 23.88 33.97
N VAL A 969 11.55 24.99 34.64
CA VAL A 969 10.95 25.34 35.93
C VAL A 969 9.45 25.61 35.77
N ALA A 970 9.06 26.28 34.69
CA ALA A 970 7.65 26.55 34.38
C ALA A 970 6.86 25.26 34.11
N GLU A 971 7.37 24.38 33.24
CA GLU A 971 6.77 23.07 32.92
C GLU A 971 6.55 22.22 34.18
N VAL A 972 7.60 22.05 35.00
CA VAL A 972 7.55 21.20 36.20
C VAL A 972 6.64 21.80 37.26
N SER A 973 6.69 23.12 37.48
CA SER A 973 5.82 23.79 38.45
C SER A 973 4.35 23.69 38.02
N ALA A 974 4.03 23.84 36.73
CA ALA A 974 2.68 23.65 36.23
C ALA A 974 2.18 22.20 36.42
N ARG A 975 3.02 21.21 36.15
CA ARG A 975 2.68 19.79 36.40
C ARG A 975 2.50 19.47 37.88
N MET A 976 3.34 20.01 38.75
CA MET A 976 3.18 19.89 40.20
C MET A 976 1.90 20.58 40.70
N ALA A 977 1.52 21.72 40.11
CA ALA A 977 0.23 22.37 40.40
C ALA A 977 -0.95 21.44 40.05
N MET A 978 -0.93 20.78 38.89
CA MET A 978 -1.95 19.80 38.51
C MET A 978 -2.02 18.61 39.49
N VAL A 979 -0.88 18.11 39.96
CA VAL A 979 -0.83 17.06 41.00
C VAL A 979 -1.46 17.56 42.30
N CYS A 980 -1.14 18.78 42.74
CA CYS A 980 -1.75 19.40 43.92
C CYS A 980 -3.27 19.54 43.78
N VAL A 981 -3.78 19.93 42.60
CA VAL A 981 -5.23 19.98 42.33
C VAL A 981 -5.87 18.60 42.51
N ARG A 982 -5.31 17.55 41.89
CA ARG A 982 -5.82 16.18 42.00
C ARG A 982 -5.83 15.66 43.44
N GLN A 983 -4.86 16.05 44.26
CA GLN A 983 -4.75 15.68 45.67
C GLN A 983 -5.53 16.61 46.62
N GLY A 984 -6.29 17.58 46.10
CA GLY A 984 -7.09 18.52 46.92
C GLY A 984 -6.28 19.62 47.64
N ARG A 985 -5.01 19.83 47.27
CA ARG A 985 -4.10 20.84 47.85
C ARG A 985 -4.15 22.15 47.09
N ARG A 986 -5.28 22.86 47.15
CA ARG A 986 -5.53 24.06 46.34
C ARG A 986 -4.50 25.17 46.54
N GLU A 987 -4.14 25.50 47.78
CA GLU A 987 -3.17 26.59 48.07
C GLU A 987 -1.76 26.31 47.50
N ASP A 988 -1.31 25.05 47.56
CA ASP A 988 -0.02 24.66 46.99
C ASP A 988 -0.06 24.68 45.45
N ALA A 989 -1.20 24.30 44.86
CA ALA A 989 -1.40 24.39 43.42
C ALA A 989 -1.32 25.84 42.92
N GLU A 990 -1.97 26.78 43.62
CA GLU A 990 -1.91 28.21 43.31
C GLU A 990 -0.47 28.76 43.41
N ARG A 991 0.30 28.33 44.42
CA ARG A 991 1.72 28.71 44.57
C ARG A 991 2.59 28.19 43.43
N PHE A 992 2.45 26.92 43.05
CA PHE A 992 3.23 26.36 41.95
C PHE A 992 2.85 26.96 40.60
N LEU A 993 1.56 27.26 40.38
CA LEU A 993 1.11 27.94 39.17
C LEU A 993 1.65 29.39 39.09
N ALA A 994 1.72 30.11 40.22
CA ALA A 994 2.33 31.43 40.27
C ALA A 994 3.81 31.41 39.88
N VAL A 995 4.57 30.41 40.36
CA VAL A 995 5.97 30.18 39.96
C VAL A 995 6.08 29.90 38.46
N ALA A 996 5.18 29.09 37.90
CA ALA A 996 5.17 28.79 36.47
C ALA A 996 4.95 30.05 35.61
N ARG A 997 3.98 30.90 35.98
CA ARG A 997 3.69 32.17 35.31
C ARG A 997 4.82 33.19 35.42
N GLU A 998 5.51 33.24 36.56
CA GLU A 998 6.64 34.14 36.77
C GLU A 998 7.83 33.80 35.86
N LYS A 999 8.11 32.51 35.68
CA LYS A 999 9.26 32.05 34.88
C LYS A 999 9.03 32.09 33.37
N GLU A 1000 7.78 32.06 32.94
CA GLU A 1000 7.43 32.19 31.51
C GLU A 1000 6.13 33.01 31.34
N PRO A 1001 6.23 34.36 31.34
CA PRO A 1001 5.06 35.25 31.32
C PRO A 1001 4.29 35.24 29.99
N ASP A 1002 4.93 34.78 28.90
CA ASP A 1002 4.32 34.54 27.58
C ASP A 1002 3.76 33.11 27.49
N ALA A 1003 2.76 32.83 28.34
CA ALA A 1003 2.12 31.52 28.58
C ALA A 1003 1.74 30.62 27.36
N PRO A 1004 1.48 31.13 26.13
CA PRO A 1004 1.12 30.28 24.99
C PRO A 1004 2.15 29.22 24.54
N LYS A 1005 3.37 29.23 25.08
CA LYS A 1005 4.43 28.29 24.67
C LYS A 1005 4.45 26.99 25.46
N VAL A 1006 3.78 26.92 26.62
CA VAL A 1006 3.79 25.72 27.49
C VAL A 1006 2.37 25.25 27.77
N LEU A 1007 1.96 24.21 27.04
CA LEU A 1007 0.67 23.54 27.18
C LEU A 1007 0.35 23.14 28.64
N ASP A 1008 1.36 22.75 29.42
CA ASP A 1008 1.19 22.35 30.82
C ASP A 1008 0.74 23.49 31.74
N VAL A 1009 1.14 24.75 31.45
CA VAL A 1009 0.69 25.93 32.22
C VAL A 1009 -0.80 26.15 31.98
N LEU A 1010 -1.23 26.14 30.71
CA LEU A 1010 -2.64 26.23 30.35
C LEU A 1010 -3.46 25.13 31.04
N ARG A 1011 -3.00 23.87 31.00
CA ARG A 1011 -3.67 22.76 31.71
C ARG A 1011 -3.83 23.02 33.22
N ALA A 1012 -2.79 23.53 33.86
CA ALA A 1012 -2.82 23.83 35.30
C ALA A 1012 -3.78 24.97 35.65
N GLU A 1013 -3.89 25.99 34.79
CA GLU A 1013 -4.85 27.09 34.94
C GLU A 1013 -6.30 26.59 34.86
N PHE A 1014 -6.62 25.79 33.83
CA PHE A 1014 -7.95 25.21 33.66
C PHE A 1014 -8.32 24.21 34.77
N ALA A 1015 -7.33 23.45 35.29
CA ALA A 1015 -7.56 22.56 36.42
C ALA A 1015 -7.92 23.31 37.72
N LEU A 1016 -7.41 24.53 37.92
CA LEU A 1016 -7.66 25.35 39.11
C LEU A 1016 -8.94 26.20 39.02
N GLU A 1017 -9.26 26.69 37.83
CA GLU A 1017 -10.39 27.57 37.55
C GLU A 1017 -11.16 27.14 36.28
N PRO A 1018 -12.00 26.09 36.36
CA PRO A 1018 -12.72 25.54 35.20
C PRO A 1018 -13.67 26.53 34.51
N ASN A 1019 -14.13 27.55 35.24
CA ASN A 1019 -15.12 28.52 34.77
C ASN A 1019 -14.53 29.63 33.88
N LEU A 1020 -13.20 29.67 33.67
CA LEU A 1020 -12.55 30.66 32.80
C LEU A 1020 -12.72 30.35 31.29
N ALA A 1021 -13.20 29.16 30.90
CA ALA A 1021 -13.20 28.72 29.49
C ALA A 1021 -13.90 29.65 28.47
N PRO A 1022 -15.08 30.25 28.74
CA PRO A 1022 -15.76 31.07 27.73
C PRO A 1022 -15.15 32.47 27.49
N PRO A 1023 -14.81 33.30 28.51
CA PRO A 1023 -14.28 34.65 28.28
C PRO A 1023 -12.78 34.70 27.96
N PHE A 1024 -12.01 33.64 28.24
CA PHE A 1024 -10.56 33.57 27.99
C PHE A 1024 -10.22 33.12 26.55
N SER A 1025 -11.16 32.46 25.84
CA SER A 1025 -10.93 31.96 24.47
C SER A 1025 -10.69 33.08 23.46
N ALA A 1026 -11.34 34.24 23.61
CA ALA A 1026 -11.19 35.38 22.71
C ALA A 1026 -9.82 36.08 22.85
N ASP A 1027 -9.33 36.22 24.08
CA ASP A 1027 -8.08 36.93 24.40
C ASP A 1027 -6.83 36.07 24.10
N VAL A 1028 -6.93 34.75 24.33
CA VAL A 1028 -5.91 33.76 23.92
C VAL A 1028 -5.89 33.61 22.39
N SER A 1029 -7.06 33.58 21.73
CA SER A 1029 -7.15 33.52 20.25
C SER A 1029 -6.60 34.77 19.55
N ALA A 1030 -6.54 35.92 20.24
CA ALA A 1030 -5.93 37.16 19.74
C ALA A 1030 -4.40 37.19 19.92
N ARG A 1031 -3.85 36.48 20.92
CA ARG A 1031 -2.41 36.48 21.26
C ARG A 1031 -1.58 35.41 20.52
N ILE A 1032 -2.24 34.45 19.87
CA ILE A 1032 -1.56 33.26 19.28
C ILE A 1032 -1.89 33.10 17.78
N GLU A 1033 -1.48 34.09 16.97
CA GLU A 1033 -1.70 34.11 15.51
C GLU A 1033 -1.09 32.89 14.78
N TRP A 1034 -0.03 32.25 15.33
CA TRP A 1034 0.65 31.11 14.70
C TRP A 1034 0.18 29.72 15.19
N GLN A 1035 -0.70 29.64 16.21
CA GLN A 1035 -1.29 28.35 16.67
C GLN A 1035 -2.82 28.27 16.54
N ARG A 1036 -3.49 29.19 15.84
CA ARG A 1036 -4.91 29.02 15.45
C ARG A 1036 -5.19 27.72 14.66
N GLY A 1037 -4.17 26.98 14.24
CA GLY A 1037 -4.26 25.65 13.65
C GLY A 1037 -3.87 24.47 14.57
N SER A 1038 -3.68 24.67 15.89
CA SER A 1038 -3.33 23.60 16.83
C SER A 1038 -4.58 22.99 17.47
N ALA A 1039 -5.02 21.84 16.95
CA ALA A 1039 -6.16 21.09 17.49
C ALA A 1039 -5.98 20.73 18.98
N LEU A 1040 -4.73 20.51 19.43
CA LEU A 1040 -4.43 20.17 20.82
C LEU A 1040 -4.76 21.31 21.79
N VAL A 1041 -4.51 22.57 21.39
CA VAL A 1041 -4.83 23.74 22.21
C VAL A 1041 -6.35 23.92 22.31
N LEU A 1042 -7.06 23.71 21.20
CA LEU A 1042 -8.52 23.80 21.17
C LEU A 1042 -9.19 22.78 22.09
N VAL A 1043 -8.66 21.55 22.17
CA VAL A 1043 -9.14 20.56 23.14
C VAL A 1043 -8.87 21.00 24.58
N VAL A 1044 -7.68 21.53 24.89
CA VAL A 1044 -7.34 21.99 26.25
C VAL A 1044 -8.22 23.15 26.71
N ILE A 1045 -8.63 24.06 25.81
CA ILE A 1045 -9.50 25.20 26.15
C ILE A 1045 -11.01 24.89 26.06
N GLY A 1046 -11.40 23.66 25.72
CA GLY A 1046 -12.80 23.22 25.67
C GLY A 1046 -13.54 23.44 24.34
N SER A 1047 -12.84 23.83 23.26
CA SER A 1047 -13.40 24.00 21.90
C SER A 1047 -13.34 22.70 21.09
N TYR A 1048 -14.05 21.66 21.54
CA TYR A 1048 -13.95 20.31 20.97
C TYR A 1048 -14.45 20.20 19.53
N ASP A 1049 -15.57 20.83 19.19
CA ASP A 1049 -16.14 20.78 17.83
C ASP A 1049 -15.22 21.43 16.80
N GLU A 1050 -14.57 22.54 17.16
CA GLU A 1050 -13.58 23.23 16.32
C GLU A 1050 -12.31 22.41 16.17
N ALA A 1051 -11.86 21.74 17.24
CA ALA A 1051 -10.71 20.83 17.21
C ALA A 1051 -10.94 19.64 16.27
N VAL A 1052 -12.13 19.01 16.32
CA VAL A 1052 -12.51 17.92 15.41
C VAL A 1052 -12.72 18.44 13.99
N GLY A 1053 -13.30 19.63 13.83
CA GLY A 1053 -13.53 20.27 12.53
C GLY A 1053 -12.24 20.58 11.76
N LEU A 1054 -11.20 21.09 12.44
CA LEU A 1054 -9.90 21.40 11.83
C LEU A 1054 -9.19 20.17 11.23
N LEU A 1055 -9.48 18.97 11.73
CA LEU A 1055 -8.81 17.74 11.33
C LEU A 1055 -9.58 16.93 10.29
N ARG A 1056 -10.81 17.34 9.94
CA ARG A 1056 -11.57 16.78 8.81
C ARG A 1056 -11.10 17.30 7.45
N GLU A 1057 -10.42 18.43 7.42
CA GLU A 1057 -9.78 18.92 6.19
C GLU A 1057 -8.44 18.20 5.99
N PRO A 1058 -8.17 17.61 4.81
CA PRO A 1058 -6.90 16.94 4.52
C PRO A 1058 -5.76 17.97 4.42
N GLN A 1059 -5.23 18.40 5.56
CA GLN A 1059 -4.11 19.35 5.59
C GLN A 1059 -2.76 18.61 5.58
N PRO A 1060 -1.80 19.03 4.74
CA PRO A 1060 -0.44 18.46 4.68
C PRO A 1060 0.39 18.68 5.98
N THR A 1061 -0.12 19.46 6.93
CA THR A 1061 0.50 19.80 8.22
C THR A 1061 0.28 18.76 9.32
N LEU A 1062 -0.53 17.71 9.07
CA LEU A 1062 -0.77 16.60 10.00
C LEU A 1062 0.52 15.86 10.42
N ARG A 1063 1.64 16.02 9.70
CA ARG A 1063 2.95 15.48 10.08
C ARG A 1063 3.46 15.93 11.46
N ARG A 1064 2.86 16.96 12.08
CA ARG A 1064 3.31 17.51 13.36
C ARG A 1064 2.64 16.92 14.61
N TRP A 1065 1.54 16.16 14.50
CA TRP A 1065 0.76 15.73 15.68
C TRP A 1065 0.27 14.29 15.55
N SER A 1066 0.39 13.51 16.61
CA SER A 1066 -0.13 12.14 16.65
C SER A 1066 -1.62 12.15 17.00
N PRO A 1067 -2.50 11.46 16.24
CA PRO A 1067 -3.91 11.26 16.62
C PRO A 1067 -4.08 10.75 18.05
N VAL A 1068 -3.12 9.94 18.52
CA VAL A 1068 -3.05 9.40 19.89
C VAL A 1068 -2.97 10.50 20.94
N GLU A 1069 -2.20 11.57 20.69
CA GLU A 1069 -2.08 12.69 21.63
C GLU A 1069 -3.42 13.43 21.78
N LEU A 1070 -4.10 13.68 20.66
CA LEU A 1070 -5.38 14.39 20.69
C LEU A 1070 -6.50 13.55 21.32
N VAL A 1071 -6.56 12.27 20.98
CA VAL A 1071 -7.48 11.32 21.65
C VAL A 1071 -7.20 11.29 23.14
N THR A 1072 -5.92 11.22 23.56
CA THR A 1072 -5.55 11.25 24.97
C THR A 1072 -6.09 12.50 25.68
N GLU A 1073 -6.02 13.68 25.05
CA GLU A 1073 -6.56 14.91 25.64
C GLU A 1073 -8.10 14.91 25.71
N LEU A 1074 -8.78 14.42 24.66
CA LEU A 1074 -10.24 14.28 24.66
C LEU A 1074 -10.72 13.32 25.75
N LEU A 1075 -10.01 12.20 25.96
CA LEU A 1075 -10.30 11.24 27.01
C LEU A 1075 -10.07 11.81 28.42
N ARG A 1076 -9.03 12.64 28.61
CA ARG A 1076 -8.83 13.37 29.89
C ARG A 1076 -9.99 14.32 30.20
N ALA A 1077 -10.60 14.91 29.16
CA ALA A 1077 -11.78 15.76 29.28
C ALA A 1077 -13.11 14.97 29.28
N ALA A 1078 -13.06 13.63 29.33
CA ALA A 1078 -14.20 12.73 29.24
C ALA A 1078 -15.11 12.94 28.00
N GLN A 1079 -14.53 13.42 26.88
CA GLN A 1079 -15.21 13.64 25.61
C GLN A 1079 -15.09 12.43 24.68
N TYR A 1080 -15.69 11.30 25.08
CA TYR A 1080 -15.63 10.02 24.33
C TYR A 1080 -16.26 10.13 22.94
N GLY A 1081 -17.38 10.84 22.81
CA GLY A 1081 -18.07 11.05 21.53
C GLY A 1081 -17.21 11.81 20.51
N HIS A 1082 -16.58 12.91 20.92
CA HIS A 1082 -15.65 13.67 20.07
C HIS A 1082 -14.42 12.84 19.68
N ALA A 1083 -13.90 12.01 20.59
CA ALA A 1083 -12.80 11.09 20.28
C ALA A 1083 -13.22 10.04 19.23
N ALA A 1084 -14.41 9.47 19.35
CA ALA A 1084 -14.96 8.53 18.36
C ALA A 1084 -15.15 9.20 16.99
N THR A 1085 -15.80 10.37 16.97
CA THR A 1085 -16.03 11.15 15.73
C THR A 1085 -14.74 11.60 15.06
N LEU A 1086 -13.71 11.94 15.85
CA LEU A 1086 -12.37 12.21 15.33
C LEU A 1086 -11.81 10.97 14.64
N LEU A 1087 -11.83 9.82 15.32
CA LEU A 1087 -11.24 8.59 14.79
C LEU A 1087 -11.96 8.04 13.55
N GLU A 1088 -13.29 8.19 13.46
CA GLU A 1088 -14.07 7.83 12.27
C GLU A 1088 -13.58 8.54 11.00
N GLY A 1089 -13.17 9.80 11.11
CA GLY A 1089 -12.59 10.57 10.00
C GLY A 1089 -11.15 10.18 9.64
N LEU A 1090 -10.48 9.36 10.46
CA LEU A 1090 -9.04 9.10 10.40
C LEU A 1090 -8.68 7.65 10.08
N HIS A 1091 -9.64 6.80 9.65
CA HIS A 1091 -9.36 5.38 9.31
C HIS A 1091 -8.26 5.23 8.25
N TYR A 1092 -8.09 6.22 7.36
CA TYR A 1092 -7.03 6.24 6.35
C TYR A 1092 -5.61 6.27 6.93
N LEU A 1093 -5.45 6.62 8.22
CA LEU A 1093 -4.15 6.59 8.89
C LEU A 1093 -3.73 5.17 9.28
N GLY A 1094 -4.66 4.21 9.36
CA GLY A 1094 -4.35 2.82 9.72
C GLY A 1094 -3.88 2.69 11.18
N PRO A 1095 -2.67 2.17 11.47
CA PRO A 1095 -2.22 1.85 12.83
C PRO A 1095 -2.38 2.96 13.88
N PRO A 1096 -2.01 4.23 13.62
CA PRO A 1096 -2.19 5.31 14.59
C PRO A 1096 -3.67 5.57 14.95
N CYS A 1097 -4.60 5.25 14.06
CA CYS A 1097 -6.04 5.31 14.35
C CYS A 1097 -6.46 4.14 15.24
N GLY A 1098 -5.92 2.94 14.99
CA GLY A 1098 -6.11 1.77 15.85
C GLY A 1098 -5.64 1.99 17.29
N ASP A 1099 -4.47 2.63 17.48
CA ASP A 1099 -3.96 3.02 18.80
C ASP A 1099 -4.93 3.97 19.53
N GLY A 1100 -5.50 4.93 18.79
CA GLY A 1100 -6.54 5.82 19.31
C GLY A 1100 -7.79 5.06 19.76
N TYR A 1101 -8.26 4.10 18.97
CA TYR A 1101 -9.40 3.24 19.36
C TYR A 1101 -9.07 2.35 20.57
N ALA A 1102 -7.82 1.89 20.73
CA ALA A 1102 -7.40 1.13 21.90
C ALA A 1102 -7.45 1.98 23.18
N LEU A 1103 -7.01 3.24 23.12
CA LEU A 1103 -7.13 4.20 24.22
C LEU A 1103 -8.61 4.48 24.56
N LEU A 1104 -9.43 4.69 23.53
CA LEU A 1104 -10.87 4.94 23.70
C LEU A 1104 -11.56 3.72 24.32
N ALA A 1105 -11.29 2.51 23.85
CA ALA A 1105 -11.84 1.26 24.38
C ALA A 1105 -11.55 1.12 25.88
N ARG A 1106 -10.34 1.46 26.34
CA ARG A 1106 -9.95 1.35 27.74
C ARG A 1106 -10.61 2.39 28.64
N ALA A 1107 -10.95 3.55 28.09
CA ALA A 1107 -11.52 4.67 28.83
C ALA A 1107 -13.06 4.71 28.77
N GLU A 1108 -13.66 4.06 27.79
CA GLU A 1108 -15.11 4.03 27.54
C GLU A 1108 -15.87 3.36 28.71
N PRO A 1109 -16.77 4.09 29.39
CA PRO A 1109 -17.55 3.52 30.49
C PRO A 1109 -18.63 2.52 30.06
N ASP A 1110 -19.13 2.59 28.81
CA ASP A 1110 -20.12 1.63 28.30
C ASP A 1110 -19.44 0.34 27.78
N PRO A 1111 -19.66 -0.83 28.40
CA PRO A 1111 -19.06 -2.08 27.96
C PRO A 1111 -19.38 -2.48 26.52
N ALA A 1112 -20.55 -2.11 25.98
CA ALA A 1112 -20.92 -2.43 24.60
C ALA A 1112 -20.12 -1.59 23.60
N LEU A 1113 -19.99 -0.29 23.85
CA LEU A 1113 -19.16 0.61 23.05
C LEU A 1113 -17.67 0.27 23.20
N ALA A 1114 -17.21 -0.05 24.40
CA ALA A 1114 -15.83 -0.47 24.65
C ALA A 1114 -15.45 -1.70 23.81
N ARG A 1115 -16.35 -2.70 23.70
CA ARG A 1115 -16.16 -3.86 22.80
C ARG A 1115 -16.06 -3.43 21.33
N ARG A 1116 -16.91 -2.52 20.88
CA ARG A 1116 -16.85 -1.98 19.51
C ARG A 1116 -15.55 -1.26 19.22
N TRP A 1117 -15.07 -0.44 20.14
CA TRP A 1117 -13.78 0.23 20.02
C TRP A 1117 -12.62 -0.76 20.04
N ALA A 1118 -12.68 -1.83 20.85
CA ALA A 1118 -11.66 -2.88 20.85
C ALA A 1118 -11.61 -3.65 19.52
N VAL A 1119 -12.77 -3.98 18.92
CA VAL A 1119 -12.82 -4.61 17.58
C VAL A 1119 -12.25 -3.69 16.50
N LEU A 1120 -12.57 -2.39 16.54
CA LEU A 1120 -12.01 -1.40 15.62
C LEU A 1120 -10.50 -1.19 15.83
N ALA A 1121 -10.02 -1.21 17.08
CA ALA A 1121 -8.60 -1.15 17.40
C ALA A 1121 -7.84 -2.34 16.81
N LEU A 1122 -8.38 -3.57 16.94
CA LEU A 1122 -7.79 -4.77 16.33
C LEU A 1122 -7.83 -4.73 14.81
N ARG A 1123 -8.87 -4.15 14.22
CA ARG A 1123 -9.02 -4.03 12.78
C ARG A 1123 -8.10 -2.99 12.16
N LEU A 1124 -7.84 -1.86 12.82
CA LEU A 1124 -7.05 -0.77 12.23
C LEU A 1124 -5.62 -0.69 12.78
N GLY A 1125 -5.40 -1.23 13.97
CA GLY A 1125 -4.14 -1.15 14.73
C GLY A 1125 -3.19 -2.31 14.49
N GLU A 1126 -1.94 -2.09 14.89
CA GLU A 1126 -0.97 -3.17 15.06
C GLU A 1126 -1.33 -3.96 16.32
N TRP A 1127 -1.48 -5.28 16.19
CA TRP A 1127 -1.96 -6.12 17.29
C TRP A 1127 -1.08 -5.98 18.54
N ARG A 1128 0.24 -5.79 18.39
CA ARG A 1128 1.19 -5.69 19.51
C ARG A 1128 0.90 -4.48 20.40
N ASP A 1129 0.47 -3.38 19.79
CA ASP A 1129 0.25 -2.10 20.47
C ASP A 1129 -1.16 -2.02 21.08
N VAL A 1130 -2.16 -2.62 20.42
CA VAL A 1130 -3.55 -2.60 20.89
C VAL A 1130 -3.89 -3.74 21.87
N LEU A 1131 -3.17 -4.86 21.82
CA LEU A 1131 -3.44 -6.05 22.62
C LEU A 1131 -3.54 -5.78 24.14
N PRO A 1132 -2.68 -4.94 24.76
CA PRO A 1132 -2.82 -4.62 26.18
C PRO A 1132 -4.20 -4.06 26.55
N ALA A 1133 -4.71 -3.11 25.76
CA ALA A 1133 -6.03 -2.52 25.99
C ALA A 1133 -7.16 -3.54 25.73
N VAL A 1134 -7.00 -4.37 24.70
CA VAL A 1134 -7.95 -5.43 24.35
C VAL A 1134 -8.07 -6.47 25.46
N LEU A 1135 -6.96 -6.96 26.02
CA LEU A 1135 -6.97 -7.95 27.10
C LEU A 1135 -7.54 -7.41 28.41
N ALA A 1136 -7.35 -6.11 28.69
CA ALA A 1136 -7.98 -5.47 29.83
C ALA A 1136 -9.51 -5.45 29.70
N MET A 1137 -10.05 -5.33 28.48
CA MET A 1137 -11.49 -5.28 28.21
C MET A 1137 -12.13 -6.66 28.00
N ALA A 1138 -11.39 -7.61 27.43
CA ALA A 1138 -11.85 -8.95 27.09
C ALA A 1138 -10.93 -10.03 27.69
N PRO A 1139 -10.95 -10.25 29.02
CA PRO A 1139 -10.12 -11.25 29.68
C PRO A 1139 -10.38 -12.70 29.18
N GLU A 1140 -11.54 -12.97 28.57
CA GLU A 1140 -11.86 -14.23 27.91
C GLU A 1140 -10.93 -14.57 26.73
N ALA A 1141 -10.20 -13.59 26.18
CA ALA A 1141 -9.21 -13.80 25.13
C ALA A 1141 -7.85 -14.29 25.64
N ILE A 1142 -7.58 -14.22 26.95
CA ILE A 1142 -6.28 -14.61 27.55
C ILE A 1142 -5.90 -16.07 27.25
N PRO A 1143 -6.80 -17.08 27.35
CA PRO A 1143 -6.44 -18.47 27.03
C PRO A 1143 -5.91 -18.63 25.60
N PHE A 1144 -6.51 -17.91 24.64
CA PHE A 1144 -6.07 -17.92 23.25
C PHE A 1144 -4.67 -17.30 23.09
N VAL A 1145 -4.38 -16.19 23.77
CA VAL A 1145 -3.04 -15.58 23.77
C VAL A 1145 -1.99 -16.52 24.34
N LEU A 1146 -2.31 -17.25 25.42
CA LEU A 1146 -1.38 -18.22 26.01
C LEU A 1146 -1.13 -19.41 25.07
N GLU A 1147 -2.17 -19.92 24.40
CA GLU A 1147 -2.03 -21.00 23.41
C GLU A 1147 -1.14 -20.58 22.23
N GLU A 1148 -1.33 -19.35 21.73
CA GLU A 1148 -0.52 -18.81 20.66
C GLU A 1148 0.94 -18.58 21.10
N ALA A 1149 1.16 -18.07 22.32
CA ALA A 1149 2.50 -17.94 22.88
C ALA A 1149 3.20 -19.31 23.04
N ASP A 1150 2.48 -20.36 23.45
CA ASP A 1150 3.03 -21.72 23.51
C ASP A 1150 3.29 -22.31 22.11
N ARG A 1151 2.54 -21.91 21.08
CA ARG A 1151 2.83 -22.26 19.69
C ARG A 1151 4.14 -21.61 19.23
N LEU A 1152 4.32 -20.31 19.46
CA LEU A 1152 5.54 -19.58 19.08
C LEU A 1152 6.76 -20.08 19.86
N ARG A 1153 6.61 -20.41 21.15
CA ARG A 1153 7.67 -21.03 21.95
C ARG A 1153 8.14 -22.35 21.36
N ARG A 1154 7.21 -23.24 20.96
CA ARG A 1154 7.56 -24.50 20.29
C ARG A 1154 8.26 -24.27 18.95
N ALA A 1155 7.89 -23.21 18.22
CA ALA A 1155 8.57 -22.84 16.99
C ALA A 1155 10.00 -22.31 17.22
N LEU A 1156 10.32 -21.78 18.41
CA LEU A 1156 11.69 -21.39 18.76
C LEU A 1156 12.61 -22.57 19.14
N GLU A 1157 12.03 -23.71 19.52
CA GLU A 1157 12.75 -24.93 19.90
C GLU A 1157 13.18 -25.77 18.69
N VAL A 1158 12.57 -25.53 17.53
CA VAL A 1158 12.80 -26.21 16.24
C VAL A 1158 13.68 -25.33 15.36
#